data_AF-A0A956ZGE8-F1
#
_entry.id   AF-A0A956ZGE8-F1
#
_cell.length_a   1.000
_cell.length_b   1.000
_cell.length_c   1.000
_cell.angle_alpha   90.00
_cell.angle_beta   90.00
_cell.angle_gamma   90.00
#
_symmetry.space_group_name_H-M   'P 1'
#
loop_
_entity.id
_entity.type
_entity.pdbx_description
1 polymer ?
#
loop_
_entity_poly.entity_id
_entity_poly.type
_entity_poly.pdbx_seq_one_letter_code
_entity_poly.pdbx_strand_id
1 'polypeptide(L)'
;MKNSVTILFLVALAMVAFLPSACLASSGKESDSSMKQEIKISFRLTKAGEPYDLKLLSGYDNPYAIKDALHALLYSQPYKLQSSNSNYSNVYLYTAKNSDQKLAIEPCVDAEQDQTPSAKDLGMKELSALKPMKYGTAMFMRNEDERLSELCALLSKDQDCIAIKNEIKRLGAGFGLSFDNAHDWVCTARSRKPSLVLMRNPSPVAMREKRAAAAGMTTAWQIEKSPVILYELEESWCRVFALQILEQAKAKPLGLASAAILSRKYLDARTHYQLALAEKGELAKRLLDRMTYNPSMPTANQKNIQIPESNLPESSYQGWKPVLKWLPTDSELLMVGQVSTAPIKLDEGKDAPLLTTLFAPMVIEPDGDVERENQAYMEANKLLINTNVAFALHSARTFYFGGGIGVGSGDGVSVLMLDKANRAVTGQVIRNIEKNCIYRERIENVDILCFENLPFTLGTFLGSTRDDKCVYVCMPLDGVLLVANNSCYLQETLRRMKDENSSPAFDDSLPEWNYVDKSMPFWALRHYDKSYVPFDVHGMYELVTATFYPDQDEESLLKKNLETGLTFSSDGKTCYLHIISGNDALLKNIGRRWQGIFGYDYENEALEKARFKGSFEIKDGVLTFVEVPDDYRILPLQLLVTLGYFVAI
;
A
#
# COMPACT_ATOMS: atom_id res chain seq x y z
N MET A 1 -27.60 64.24 -6.12
CA MET A 1 -27.04 63.50 -7.27
C MET A 1 -25.83 62.73 -6.78
N LYS A 2 -25.90 61.39 -6.72
CA LYS A 2 -25.15 60.41 -7.56
C LYS A 2 -23.63 60.43 -7.28
N ASN A 3 -22.87 59.37 -7.00
CA ASN A 3 -22.98 57.90 -7.07
C ASN A 3 -21.88 57.32 -6.13
N SER A 4 -22.12 56.28 -5.33
CA SER A 4 -21.76 54.85 -5.55
C SER A 4 -20.30 54.55 -5.91
N VAL A 5 -19.59 53.82 -5.02
CA VAL A 5 -18.80 52.62 -5.38
C VAL A 5 -18.82 51.65 -4.19
N THR A 6 -19.62 50.60 -4.32
CA THR A 6 -19.55 49.36 -3.54
C THR A 6 -18.45 48.51 -4.17
N ILE A 7 -17.38 48.20 -3.43
CA ILE A 7 -16.35 47.26 -3.88
C ILE A 7 -16.81 45.85 -3.51
N LEU A 8 -17.46 45.20 -4.47
CA LEU A 8 -17.60 43.76 -4.57
C LEU A 8 -16.24 43.20 -5.04
N PHE A 9 -15.63 42.25 -4.33
CA PHE A 9 -14.52 41.46 -4.88
C PHE A 9 -14.92 39.99 -4.95
N LEU A 10 -14.97 39.52 -6.20
CA LEU A 10 -15.38 38.21 -6.67
C LEU A 10 -14.16 37.64 -7.42
N VAL A 11 -13.27 36.94 -6.71
CA VAL A 11 -12.12 36.18 -7.22
C VAL A 11 -11.82 35.13 -6.13
N ALA A 12 -11.97 33.80 -6.26
CA ALA A 12 -11.91 32.92 -7.42
C ALA A 12 -12.93 31.77 -7.27
N LEU A 13 -13.80 31.62 -8.26
CA LEU A 13 -14.70 30.46 -8.42
C LEU A 13 -14.55 29.88 -9.84
N ALA A 14 -13.35 30.01 -10.43
CA ALA A 14 -13.06 29.67 -11.82
C ALA A 14 -12.01 28.55 -12.01
N MET A 15 -11.71 27.75 -10.98
CA MET A 15 -10.91 26.51 -11.13
C MET A 15 -11.54 25.32 -10.40
N VAL A 16 -12.87 25.21 -10.40
CA VAL A 16 -13.60 24.00 -9.95
C VAL A 16 -14.08 23.16 -11.16
N ALA A 17 -13.67 23.51 -12.38
CA ALA A 17 -14.13 22.85 -13.61
C ALA A 17 -13.40 21.53 -13.96
N PHE A 18 -12.57 20.96 -13.08
CA PHE A 18 -11.99 19.63 -13.24
C PHE A 18 -12.02 18.80 -11.95
N LEU A 19 -13.07 18.95 -11.14
CA LEU A 19 -13.51 17.83 -10.31
C LEU A 19 -14.30 16.87 -11.23
N PRO A 20 -14.07 15.55 -11.21
CA PRO A 20 -15.01 14.60 -11.78
C PRO A 20 -16.26 14.53 -10.89
N SER A 21 -17.03 15.62 -10.84
CA SER A 21 -18.37 15.68 -10.25
C SER A 21 -19.38 15.39 -11.35
N ALA A 22 -19.38 14.15 -11.84
CA ALA A 22 -20.45 13.60 -12.65
C ALA A 22 -21.16 12.50 -11.86
N CYS A 23 -21.85 12.89 -10.78
CA CYS A 23 -22.89 12.11 -10.13
C CYS A 23 -23.80 13.06 -9.35
N LEU A 24 -25.10 12.76 -9.34
CA LEU A 24 -26.20 13.42 -8.61
C LEU A 24 -27.03 14.43 -9.43
N ALA A 25 -27.87 13.87 -10.29
CA ALA A 25 -29.22 14.37 -10.50
C ALA A 25 -30.18 13.17 -10.43
N SER A 26 -30.64 12.81 -9.24
CA SER A 26 -31.82 11.93 -9.08
C SER A 26 -32.95 12.74 -8.44
N SER A 27 -34.09 12.72 -9.12
CA SER A 27 -35.32 13.39 -8.75
C SER A 27 -36.08 12.55 -7.73
N GLY A 28 -36.06 12.97 -6.46
CA GLY A 28 -36.94 12.46 -5.41
C GLY A 28 -37.13 13.54 -4.36
N LYS A 29 -38.29 14.22 -4.37
CA LYS A 29 -38.67 15.19 -3.35
C LYS A 29 -39.14 14.44 -2.10
N GLU A 30 -38.20 14.03 -1.26
CA GLU A 30 -38.48 13.86 0.17
C GLU A 30 -37.71 14.94 0.91
N SER A 31 -38.46 15.82 1.59
CA SER A 31 -37.90 16.87 2.45
C SER A 31 -37.41 16.23 3.75
N ASP A 32 -36.33 15.46 3.65
CA ASP A 32 -35.55 15.05 4.81
C ASP A 32 -34.85 16.32 5.31
N SER A 33 -35.12 16.72 6.55
CA SER A 33 -34.43 17.86 7.17
C SER A 33 -32.97 17.46 7.34
N SER A 34 -32.19 17.67 6.29
CA SER A 34 -30.78 17.32 6.18
C SER A 34 -30.06 17.83 7.41
N MET A 35 -29.61 16.90 8.26
CA MET A 35 -28.69 17.21 9.34
C MET A 35 -27.45 17.80 8.66
N LYS A 36 -27.35 19.14 8.66
CA LYS A 36 -26.14 19.84 8.26
C LYS A 36 -25.05 19.45 9.22
N GLN A 37 -24.29 18.42 8.87
CA GLN A 37 -23.07 18.08 9.60
C GLN A 37 -21.99 19.04 9.16
N GLU A 38 -21.47 19.78 10.14
CA GLU A 38 -20.38 20.72 9.97
C GLU A 38 -19.07 19.98 10.31
N ILE A 39 -18.24 19.74 9.30
CA ILE A 39 -16.88 19.23 9.49
C ILE A 39 -15.95 20.43 9.67
N LYS A 40 -15.20 20.46 10.77
CA LYS A 40 -14.20 21.49 11.06
C LYS A 40 -12.82 20.86 11.09
N ILE A 41 -11.93 21.29 10.20
CA ILE A 41 -10.52 20.90 10.20
C ILE A 41 -9.69 22.15 10.43
N SER A 42 -8.79 22.16 11.41
CA SER A 42 -7.77 23.19 11.52
C SER A 42 -6.45 22.73 10.91
N PHE A 43 -5.68 23.67 10.37
CA PHE A 43 -4.38 23.42 9.78
C PHE A 43 -3.51 24.68 9.80
N ARG A 44 -2.21 24.51 9.59
CA ARG A 44 -1.24 25.58 9.38
C ARG A 44 -0.77 25.59 7.93
N LEU A 45 -0.20 26.69 7.46
CA LEU A 45 0.31 26.82 6.09
C LEU A 45 1.83 26.94 6.07
N THR A 46 2.49 26.15 5.21
CA THR A 46 3.93 26.33 4.93
C THR A 46 4.16 27.68 4.26
N LYS A 47 5.43 28.09 4.13
CA LYS A 47 5.80 29.27 3.32
C LYS A 47 5.29 29.20 1.88
N ALA A 48 5.11 28.01 1.34
CA ALA A 48 4.56 27.78 -0.01
C ALA A 48 3.02 27.78 -0.06
N GLY A 49 2.34 27.96 1.08
CA GLY A 49 0.87 27.96 1.16
C GLY A 49 0.26 26.56 1.19
N GLU A 50 0.98 25.55 1.67
CA GLU A 50 0.50 24.16 1.71
C GLU A 50 0.05 23.79 3.13
N PRO A 51 -1.05 23.03 3.30
CA PRO A 51 -1.56 22.70 4.62
C PRO A 51 -0.68 21.65 5.32
N TYR A 52 -0.43 21.85 6.61
CA TYR A 52 0.23 20.90 7.52
C TYR A 52 -0.36 20.98 8.94
N ASP A 53 0.03 20.07 9.84
CA ASP A 53 -0.53 19.94 11.20
C ASP A 53 -2.07 19.88 11.22
N LEU A 54 -2.67 19.07 10.34
CA LEU A 54 -4.12 18.96 10.22
C LEU A 54 -4.74 18.34 11.48
N LYS A 55 -5.80 18.96 11.99
CA LYS A 55 -6.56 18.52 13.16
C LYS A 55 -8.05 18.54 12.87
N LEU A 56 -8.74 17.44 13.14
CA LEU A 56 -10.19 17.35 13.08
C LEU A 56 -10.77 17.88 14.40
N LEU A 57 -11.54 18.96 14.32
CA LEU A 57 -12.14 19.65 15.47
C LEU A 57 -13.60 19.20 15.72
N SER A 58 -14.35 18.91 14.66
CA SER A 58 -15.73 18.42 14.73
C SER A 58 -16.10 17.54 13.54
N GLY A 59 -17.22 16.82 13.66
CA GLY A 59 -17.73 15.96 12.58
C GLY A 59 -17.23 14.52 12.63
N TYR A 60 -16.77 14.06 13.79
CA TYR A 60 -16.18 12.74 14.04
C TYR A 60 -17.07 11.54 13.67
N ASP A 61 -18.35 11.76 13.41
CA ASP A 61 -19.37 10.74 13.17
C ASP A 61 -19.68 10.49 11.69
N ASN A 62 -19.04 11.21 10.76
CA ASN A 62 -19.22 11.01 9.32
C ASN A 62 -17.87 10.89 8.58
N PRO A 63 -17.34 9.67 8.44
CA PRO A 63 -16.01 9.46 7.86
C PRO A 63 -15.95 9.83 6.38
N TYR A 64 -17.06 9.76 5.66
CA TYR A 64 -17.12 10.14 4.25
C TYR A 64 -17.01 11.65 4.07
N ALA A 65 -17.75 12.42 4.87
CA ALA A 65 -17.64 13.87 4.84
C ALA A 65 -16.24 14.35 5.27
N ILE A 66 -15.60 13.64 6.21
CA ILE A 66 -14.20 13.89 6.59
C ILE A 66 -13.26 13.64 5.39
N LYS A 67 -13.40 12.50 4.70
CA LYS A 67 -12.57 12.18 3.52
C LYS A 67 -12.78 13.22 2.40
N ASP A 68 -14.03 13.56 2.08
CA ASP A 68 -14.36 14.56 1.07
C ASP A 68 -13.79 15.95 1.42
N ALA A 69 -13.87 16.35 2.70
CA ALA A 69 -13.30 17.60 3.20
C ALA A 69 -11.77 17.61 3.11
N LEU A 70 -11.11 16.52 3.51
CA LEU A 70 -9.67 16.36 3.43
C LEU A 70 -9.19 16.37 1.97
N HIS A 71 -9.86 15.65 1.09
CA HIS A 71 -9.58 15.64 -0.34
C HIS A 71 -9.67 17.06 -0.91
N ALA A 72 -10.78 17.76 -0.69
CA ALA A 72 -10.93 19.14 -1.15
C ALA A 72 -9.87 20.09 -0.57
N LEU A 73 -9.50 19.93 0.71
CA LEU A 73 -8.43 20.70 1.36
C LEU A 73 -7.07 20.46 0.68
N LEU A 74 -6.68 19.20 0.47
CA LEU A 74 -5.38 18.83 -0.09
C LEU A 74 -5.28 19.14 -1.60
N TYR A 75 -6.39 19.16 -2.34
CA TYR A 75 -6.37 19.42 -3.79
C TYR A 75 -6.57 20.89 -4.16
N SER A 76 -6.97 21.76 -3.21
CA SER A 76 -7.19 23.20 -3.47
C SER A 76 -5.96 24.08 -3.23
N GLN A 77 -4.82 23.49 -2.90
CA GLN A 77 -3.56 24.20 -2.64
C GLN A 77 -2.85 24.65 -3.94
N PRO A 78 -1.96 25.67 -3.89
CA PRO A 78 -1.54 26.43 -2.71
C PRO A 78 -2.56 27.48 -2.27
N TYR A 79 -2.68 27.65 -0.96
CA TYR A 79 -3.47 28.70 -0.34
C TYR A 79 -2.68 30.01 -0.27
N LYS A 80 -3.31 31.11 -0.65
CA LYS A 80 -2.69 32.44 -0.59
C LYS A 80 -2.77 33.00 0.82
N LEU A 81 -1.61 33.31 1.41
CA LEU A 81 -1.51 34.08 2.65
C LEU A 81 -2.05 35.50 2.39
N GLN A 82 -3.15 35.87 3.05
CA GLN A 82 -3.67 37.23 3.01
C GLN A 82 -2.78 38.13 3.89
N SER A 83 -1.81 38.80 3.25
CA SER A 83 -0.87 39.81 3.78
C SER A 83 0.42 39.30 4.47
N SER A 84 1.53 39.93 4.07
CA SER A 84 2.92 39.60 4.41
C SER A 84 3.41 40.10 5.77
N ASN A 85 2.53 40.68 6.61
CA ASN A 85 2.94 41.44 7.78
C ASN A 85 2.68 40.75 9.13
N SER A 86 2.32 39.48 9.12
CA SER A 86 1.94 38.76 10.33
C SER A 86 2.97 37.66 10.60
N ASN A 87 3.75 37.81 11.69
CA ASN A 87 4.66 36.78 12.24
C ASN A 87 3.87 35.63 12.91
N TYR A 88 2.59 35.47 12.59
CA TYR A 88 1.70 34.52 13.24
C TYR A 88 1.69 33.21 12.46
N SER A 89 1.83 32.09 13.18
CA SER A 89 1.36 30.79 12.71
C SER A 89 -0.17 30.84 12.68
N ASN A 90 -0.75 31.39 11.62
CA ASN A 90 -2.20 31.47 11.47
C ASN A 90 -2.77 30.05 11.47
N VAL A 91 -3.71 29.79 12.38
CA VAL A 91 -4.53 28.58 12.34
C VAL A 91 -5.68 28.86 11.38
N TYR A 92 -5.72 28.10 10.30
CA TYR A 92 -6.80 28.16 9.33
C TYR A 92 -7.85 27.13 9.71
N LEU A 93 -9.11 27.56 9.72
CA LEU A 93 -10.26 26.70 9.91
C LEU A 93 -10.90 26.43 8.55
N TYR A 94 -11.04 25.15 8.24
CA TYR A 94 -11.77 24.63 7.10
C TYR A 94 -13.13 24.12 7.58
N THR A 95 -14.18 24.79 7.14
CA THR A 95 -15.56 24.35 7.39
C THR A 95 -16.15 23.78 6.11
N ALA A 96 -16.45 22.49 6.11
CA ALA A 96 -17.25 21.87 5.07
C ALA A 96 -18.71 21.75 5.54
N LYS A 97 -19.60 22.44 4.83
CA LYS A 97 -21.05 22.31 5.00
C LYS A 97 -21.57 21.37 3.91
N ASN A 98 -22.02 20.19 4.31
CA ASN A 98 -22.75 19.31 3.39
C ASN A 98 -24.19 19.84 3.25
N SER A 99 -24.40 20.69 2.25
CA SER A 99 -25.74 20.91 1.68
C SER A 99 -25.87 19.97 0.49
N ASP A 100 -27.07 19.43 0.24
CA ASP A 100 -27.40 18.25 -0.59
C ASP A 100 -26.82 18.14 -2.03
N GLN A 101 -25.86 18.97 -2.44
CA GLN A 101 -25.00 18.72 -3.61
C GLN A 101 -23.72 19.57 -3.73
N LYS A 102 -23.37 20.45 -2.76
CA LYS A 102 -22.17 21.29 -2.85
C LYS A 102 -21.50 21.46 -1.49
N LEU A 103 -20.23 21.05 -1.43
CA LEU A 103 -19.32 21.35 -0.34
C LEU A 103 -19.03 22.86 -0.40
N ALA A 104 -19.63 23.64 0.49
CA ALA A 104 -19.25 25.04 0.67
C ALA A 104 -18.02 25.07 1.58
N ILE A 105 -16.95 25.69 1.09
CA ILE A 105 -15.67 25.83 1.79
C ILE A 105 -15.52 27.29 2.20
N GLU A 106 -15.44 27.52 3.49
CA GLU A 106 -15.19 28.84 4.06
C GLU A 106 -13.87 28.79 4.85
N PRO A 107 -12.76 29.34 4.31
CA PRO A 107 -11.55 29.51 5.10
C PRO A 107 -11.82 30.59 6.15
N CYS A 108 -11.72 30.25 7.42
CA CYS A 108 -11.75 31.21 8.51
C CYS A 108 -10.35 31.32 9.11
N VAL A 109 -9.85 32.54 9.30
CA VAL A 109 -8.62 32.79 10.04
C VAL A 109 -9.04 32.95 11.50
N ASP A 110 -8.76 31.94 12.31
CA ASP A 110 -8.90 32.11 13.75
C ASP A 110 -7.62 32.77 14.25
N ALA A 111 -7.72 34.06 14.56
CA ALA A 111 -6.61 34.82 15.13
C ALA A 111 -6.51 34.52 16.64
N GLU A 112 -6.43 33.25 17.01
CA GLU A 112 -5.93 32.92 18.34
C GLU A 112 -4.46 33.32 18.37
N GLN A 113 -4.13 34.18 19.34
CA GLN A 113 -2.73 34.41 19.71
C GLN A 113 -2.19 33.10 20.25
N ASP A 114 -1.64 32.30 19.35
CA ASP A 114 -0.91 31.11 19.74
C ASP A 114 0.34 31.59 20.50
N GLN A 115 0.26 31.64 21.84
CA GLN A 115 1.39 31.91 22.73
C GLN A 115 2.42 30.78 22.70
N THR A 116 2.19 29.76 21.88
CA THR A 116 3.17 28.72 21.61
C THR A 116 4.45 29.39 21.10
N PRO A 117 5.62 29.06 21.69
CA PRO A 117 6.92 29.54 21.21
C PRO A 117 7.02 29.39 19.70
N SER A 118 7.79 30.27 19.04
CA SER A 118 7.97 30.18 17.59
C SER A 118 8.28 28.73 17.20
N ALA A 119 7.66 28.22 16.14
CA ALA A 119 7.76 26.80 15.78
C ALA A 119 9.24 26.33 15.70
N LYS A 120 10.13 27.25 15.31
CA LYS A 120 11.59 27.11 15.35
C LYS A 120 12.16 26.83 16.74
N ASP A 121 11.73 27.56 17.77
CA ASP A 121 12.18 27.37 19.15
C ASP A 121 11.63 26.07 19.74
N LEU A 122 10.40 25.71 19.38
CA LEU A 122 9.78 24.45 19.83
C LEU A 122 10.49 23.25 19.22
N GLY A 123 10.74 23.25 17.91
CA GLY A 123 11.44 22.16 17.23
C GLY A 123 12.87 21.98 17.74
N MET A 124 13.61 23.06 17.98
CA MET A 124 14.96 22.98 18.57
C MET A 124 14.95 22.51 20.02
N LYS A 125 13.96 22.94 20.82
CA LYS A 125 13.80 22.47 22.19
C LYS A 125 13.45 20.98 22.24
N GLU A 126 12.48 20.53 21.43
CA GLU A 126 12.10 19.12 21.32
C GLU A 126 13.27 18.27 20.81
N LEU A 127 13.99 18.73 19.78
CA LEU A 127 15.21 18.08 19.28
C LEU A 127 16.29 17.96 20.37
N SER A 128 16.52 19.01 21.15
CA SER A 128 17.50 18.99 22.26
C SER A 128 17.08 18.10 23.43
N ALA A 129 15.78 17.83 23.57
CA ALA A 129 15.24 16.93 24.59
C ALA A 129 15.40 15.45 24.21
N LEU A 130 15.63 15.14 22.93
CA LEU A 130 15.94 13.79 22.46
C LEU A 130 17.33 13.39 22.97
N LYS A 131 17.38 12.47 23.94
CA LYS A 131 18.65 11.99 24.49
C LYS A 131 19.40 11.20 23.43
N PRO A 132 20.72 11.44 23.22
CA PRO A 132 21.53 10.55 22.41
C PRO A 132 21.54 9.15 23.04
N MET A 133 21.07 8.15 22.29
CA MET A 133 21.06 6.77 22.74
C MET A 133 22.50 6.20 22.71
N LYS A 134 22.89 5.47 23.76
CA LYS A 134 24.21 4.80 23.87
C LYS A 134 24.01 3.28 23.89
N TYR A 135 24.18 2.57 22.77
CA TYR A 135 23.99 1.11 22.73
C TYR A 135 24.87 0.41 21.67
N GLY A 136 24.94 -0.93 21.76
CA GLY A 136 25.66 -1.81 20.82
C GLY A 136 24.96 -2.00 19.47
N THR A 137 25.71 -2.48 18.48
CA THR A 137 25.44 -2.39 17.03
C THR A 137 24.07 -2.91 16.56
N ALA A 138 23.55 -4.02 17.09
CA ALA A 138 22.25 -4.56 16.65
C ALA A 138 21.02 -3.77 17.17
N MET A 139 21.16 -3.03 18.29
CA MET A 139 20.14 -2.09 18.75
C MET A 139 20.18 -0.76 17.97
N PHE A 140 21.25 -0.51 17.21
CA PHE A 140 21.50 0.78 16.59
C PHE A 140 20.44 1.14 15.54
N MET A 141 20.16 0.25 14.57
CA MET A 141 19.25 0.57 13.47
C MET A 141 17.80 0.74 13.91
N ARG A 142 17.30 -0.11 14.82
CA ARG A 142 15.96 0.07 15.39
C ARG A 142 15.83 1.41 16.11
N ASN A 143 16.85 1.78 16.88
CA ASN A 143 16.85 3.05 17.61
C ASN A 143 16.95 4.25 16.67
N GLU A 144 17.74 4.16 15.61
CA GLU A 144 17.82 5.21 14.59
C GLU A 144 16.52 5.34 13.80
N ASP A 145 15.82 4.24 13.50
CA ASP A 145 14.51 4.29 12.86
C ASP A 145 13.44 4.88 13.80
N GLU A 146 13.43 4.51 15.08
CA GLU A 146 12.57 5.11 16.10
C GLU A 146 12.83 6.62 16.23
N ARG A 147 14.10 7.04 16.25
CA ARG A 147 14.49 8.46 16.27
C ARG A 147 14.09 9.18 14.98
N LEU A 148 14.25 8.54 13.83
CA LEU A 148 13.81 9.09 12.54
C LEU A 148 12.29 9.26 12.53
N SER A 149 11.53 8.32 13.10
CA SER A 149 10.09 8.42 13.31
C SER A 149 9.71 9.61 14.22
N GLU A 150 10.44 9.81 15.32
CA GLU A 150 10.27 10.98 16.18
C GLU A 150 10.49 12.29 15.43
N LEU A 151 11.59 12.41 14.70
CA LEU A 151 11.90 13.62 13.93
C LEU A 151 10.87 13.90 12.83
N CYS A 152 10.42 12.88 12.09
CA CYS A 152 9.35 13.04 11.12
C CYS A 152 8.03 13.48 11.77
N ALA A 153 7.70 12.95 12.94
CA ALA A 153 6.52 13.39 13.69
C ALA A 153 6.66 14.84 14.20
N LEU A 154 7.87 15.28 14.55
CA LEU A 154 8.14 16.69 14.84
C LEU A 154 8.00 17.58 13.61
N LEU A 155 8.50 17.11 12.45
CA LEU A 155 8.35 17.78 11.17
C LEU A 155 6.87 17.97 10.78
N SER A 156 5.98 17.07 11.20
CA SER A 156 4.53 17.22 11.00
C SER A 156 3.95 18.47 11.69
N LYS A 157 4.60 18.98 12.74
CA LYS A 157 4.21 20.18 13.49
C LYS A 157 4.89 21.45 13.00
N ASP A 158 6.00 21.32 12.29
CA ASP A 158 6.77 22.43 11.70
C ASP A 158 7.49 21.96 10.43
N GLN A 159 6.76 21.96 9.31
CA GLN A 159 7.26 21.50 8.01
C GLN A 159 8.41 22.34 7.45
N ASP A 160 8.63 23.56 7.97
CA ASP A 160 9.67 24.47 7.49
C ASP A 160 10.93 24.46 8.39
N CYS A 161 10.98 23.60 9.41
CA CYS A 161 12.11 23.51 10.33
C CYS A 161 13.36 22.88 9.68
N ILE A 162 14.30 23.74 9.26
CA ILE A 162 15.57 23.34 8.63
C ILE A 162 16.40 22.42 9.53
N ALA A 163 16.42 22.66 10.86
CA ALA A 163 17.21 21.86 11.77
C ALA A 163 16.72 20.40 11.85
N ILE A 164 15.39 20.20 11.91
CA ILE A 164 14.80 18.86 11.88
C ILE A 164 15.10 18.17 10.55
N LYS A 165 14.94 18.87 9.42
CA LYS A 165 15.27 18.30 8.09
C LYS A 165 16.74 17.90 8.00
N ASN A 166 17.67 18.72 8.49
CA ASN A 166 19.09 18.40 8.48
C ASN A 166 19.44 17.19 9.37
N GLU A 167 18.78 17.04 10.51
CA GLU A 167 18.98 15.86 11.36
C GLU A 167 18.38 14.60 10.73
N ILE A 168 17.22 14.70 10.09
CA ILE A 168 16.63 13.61 9.29
C ILE A 168 17.59 13.18 8.19
N LYS A 169 18.18 14.13 7.44
CA LYS A 169 19.20 13.85 6.43
C LYS A 169 20.42 13.17 7.02
N ARG A 170 20.91 13.64 8.17
CA ARG A 170 22.08 13.07 8.85
C ARG A 170 21.84 11.61 9.27
N LEU A 171 20.67 11.30 9.84
CA LEU A 171 20.31 9.92 10.19
C LEU A 171 20.06 9.08 8.94
N GLY A 172 19.34 9.66 7.95
CA GLY A 172 19.10 9.06 6.65
C GLY A 172 20.36 8.59 5.95
N ALA A 173 21.43 9.39 6.01
CA ALA A 173 22.71 9.04 5.42
C ALA A 173 23.30 7.74 6.02
N GLY A 174 23.03 7.43 7.28
CA GLY A 174 23.39 6.14 7.90
C GLY A 174 22.64 4.95 7.29
N PHE A 175 21.47 5.21 6.71
CA PHE A 175 20.66 4.27 5.95
C PHE A 175 20.88 4.37 4.43
N GLY A 176 21.84 5.18 3.95
CA GLY A 176 22.02 5.43 2.52
C GLY A 176 20.94 6.32 1.87
N LEU A 177 20.14 7.01 2.67
CA LEU A 177 19.08 7.93 2.21
C LEU A 177 19.58 9.37 2.19
N SER A 178 19.29 10.09 1.13
CA SER A 178 19.63 11.51 0.98
C SER A 178 18.56 12.43 1.56
N PHE A 179 17.28 12.03 1.46
CA PHE A 179 16.10 12.87 1.68
C PHE A 179 16.08 14.16 0.85
N ASP A 180 16.83 14.19 -0.26
CA ASP A 180 16.82 15.27 -1.25
C ASP A 180 15.80 15.00 -2.37
N ASN A 181 15.39 13.74 -2.53
CA ASN A 181 14.40 13.30 -3.50
C ASN A 181 13.10 12.86 -2.79
N ALA A 182 11.97 12.86 -3.51
CA ALA A 182 10.68 12.45 -2.95
C ALA A 182 10.63 10.96 -2.60
N HIS A 183 11.35 10.13 -3.33
CA HIS A 183 11.36 8.68 -3.17
C HIS A 183 11.84 8.26 -1.76
N ASP A 184 12.94 8.81 -1.24
CA ASP A 184 13.45 8.53 0.12
C ASP A 184 12.39 8.82 1.20
N TRP A 185 11.63 9.92 1.02
CA TRP A 185 10.54 10.30 1.91
C TRP A 185 9.34 9.37 1.81
N VAL A 186 8.98 8.91 0.61
CA VAL A 186 7.93 7.90 0.40
C VAL A 186 8.32 6.59 1.06
N CYS A 187 9.55 6.10 0.85
CA CYS A 187 10.07 4.88 1.48
C CYS A 187 9.92 4.94 3.00
N THR A 188 10.42 6.03 3.57
CA THR A 188 10.37 6.32 5.00
C THR A 188 8.92 6.39 5.49
N ALA A 189 8.03 7.09 4.79
CA ALA A 189 6.64 7.19 5.19
C ALA A 189 5.90 5.85 5.15
N ARG A 190 6.17 5.01 4.14
CA ARG A 190 5.54 3.70 3.99
C ARG A 190 6.01 2.71 5.05
N SER A 191 7.29 2.70 5.42
CA SER A 191 7.77 1.83 6.51
C SER A 191 7.10 2.11 7.86
N ARG A 192 6.59 3.34 8.03
CA ARG A 192 5.85 3.82 9.20
C ARG A 192 4.32 3.64 9.08
N LYS A 193 3.86 2.68 8.27
CA LYS A 193 2.44 2.28 8.19
C LYS A 193 2.15 1.06 9.10
N PRO A 194 2.16 1.15 10.46
CA PRO A 194 1.68 0.03 11.27
C PRO A 194 0.18 -0.20 11.06
N SER A 195 -0.32 -1.40 11.35
CA SER A 195 -1.77 -1.61 11.46
C SER A 195 -2.35 -0.70 12.54
N LEU A 196 -3.49 -0.07 12.27
CA LEU A 196 -4.21 0.71 13.26
C LEU A 196 -5.06 -0.24 14.10
N VAL A 197 -4.62 -0.59 15.31
CA VAL A 197 -5.47 -1.34 16.24
C VAL A 197 -6.58 -0.41 16.74
N LEU A 198 -7.85 -0.77 16.47
CA LEU A 198 -9.01 0.01 16.89
C LEU A 198 -9.27 -0.20 18.39
N MET A 199 -8.47 0.48 19.22
CA MET A 199 -8.60 0.46 20.68
C MET A 199 -9.19 1.75 21.21
N ARG A 200 -9.71 1.70 22.45
CA ARG A 200 -10.33 2.86 23.13
C ARG A 200 -9.37 4.05 23.31
N ASN A 201 -8.06 3.80 23.34
CA ASN A 201 -7.01 4.83 23.39
C ASN A 201 -5.86 4.40 22.49
N PRO A 202 -5.52 5.16 21.43
CA PRO A 202 -4.36 4.84 20.64
C PRO A 202 -3.07 4.99 21.46
N SER A 203 -2.07 4.14 21.19
CA SER A 203 -0.78 4.29 21.84
C SER A 203 -0.10 5.58 21.36
N PRO A 204 0.67 6.28 22.21
CA PRO A 204 1.47 7.43 21.77
C PRO A 204 2.41 7.09 20.61
N VAL A 205 2.87 5.83 20.56
CA VAL A 205 3.69 5.28 19.46
C VAL A 205 2.92 5.28 18.14
N ALA A 206 1.68 4.76 18.12
CA ALA A 206 0.86 4.76 16.91
C ALA A 206 0.56 6.19 16.43
N MET A 207 0.25 7.11 17.35
CA MET A 207 0.07 8.53 17.05
C MET A 207 1.30 9.15 16.39
N ARG A 208 2.48 8.89 16.97
CA ARG A 208 3.75 9.37 16.44
C ARG A 208 4.03 8.81 15.05
N GLU A 209 3.89 7.50 14.85
CA GLU A 209 4.17 6.84 13.57
C GLU A 209 3.25 7.33 12.44
N LYS A 210 1.94 7.53 12.72
CA LYS A 210 1.03 8.06 11.70
C LYS A 210 1.30 9.52 11.34
N ARG A 211 1.71 10.34 12.32
CA ARG A 211 2.18 11.71 12.05
C ARG A 211 3.48 11.72 11.27
N ALA A 212 4.40 10.83 11.59
CA ALA A 212 5.65 10.66 10.87
C ALA A 212 5.41 10.26 9.40
N ALA A 213 4.50 9.31 9.16
CA ALA A 213 4.09 8.91 7.81
C ALA A 213 3.45 10.09 7.04
N ALA A 214 2.51 10.82 7.65
CA ALA A 214 1.89 11.98 7.03
C ALA A 214 2.91 13.10 6.71
N ALA A 215 3.87 13.35 7.59
CA ALA A 215 4.93 14.34 7.36
C ALA A 215 5.88 13.94 6.23
N GLY A 216 6.28 12.66 6.18
CA GLY A 216 7.08 12.12 5.10
C GLY A 216 6.36 12.24 3.75
N MET A 217 5.10 11.82 3.67
CA MET A 217 4.29 11.98 2.46
C MET A 217 4.08 13.45 2.07
N THR A 218 3.91 14.35 3.05
CA THR A 218 3.80 15.79 2.79
C THR A 218 5.06 16.30 2.13
N THR A 219 6.23 15.94 2.68
CA THR A 219 7.53 16.38 2.16
C THR A 219 7.81 15.79 0.78
N ALA A 220 7.51 14.51 0.57
CA ALA A 220 7.61 13.87 -0.73
C ALA A 220 6.75 14.58 -1.80
N TRP A 221 5.49 14.88 -1.44
CA TRP A 221 4.58 15.59 -2.33
C TRP A 221 5.05 17.03 -2.61
N GLN A 222 5.65 17.71 -1.63
CA GLN A 222 6.24 19.03 -1.82
C GLN A 222 7.37 19.04 -2.85
N ILE A 223 8.16 17.98 -2.89
CA ILE A 223 9.29 17.84 -3.82
C ILE A 223 8.79 17.53 -5.24
N GLU A 224 7.92 16.54 -5.41
CA GLU A 224 7.57 16.00 -6.75
C GLU A 224 6.23 16.50 -7.29
N LYS A 225 5.31 16.94 -6.43
CA LYS A 225 3.92 17.29 -6.79
C LYS A 225 3.16 16.18 -7.51
N SER A 226 3.56 14.93 -7.29
CA SER A 226 2.93 13.75 -7.89
C SER A 226 1.51 13.51 -7.35
N PRO A 227 0.51 13.31 -8.23
CA PRO A 227 -0.85 12.95 -7.81
C PRO A 227 -0.92 11.62 -7.02
N VAL A 228 0.00 10.68 -7.28
CA VAL A 228 0.07 9.41 -6.55
C VAL A 228 0.47 9.66 -5.10
N ILE A 229 1.50 10.48 -4.88
CA ILE A 229 1.95 10.84 -3.54
C ILE A 229 0.85 11.64 -2.82
N LEU A 230 0.12 12.51 -3.53
CA LEU A 230 -1.00 13.26 -2.94
C LEU A 230 -2.12 12.33 -2.42
N TYR A 231 -2.40 11.23 -3.12
CA TYR A 231 -3.36 10.23 -2.66
C TYR A 231 -2.86 9.45 -1.44
N GLU A 232 -1.59 9.02 -1.42
CA GLU A 232 -1.00 8.40 -0.23
C GLU A 232 -0.91 9.37 0.97
N LEU A 233 -0.75 10.66 0.69
CA LEU A 233 -0.82 11.72 1.69
C LEU A 233 -2.24 11.85 2.27
N GLU A 234 -3.27 11.85 1.43
CA GLU A 234 -4.67 11.81 1.86
C GLU A 234 -4.92 10.60 2.77
N GLU A 235 -4.50 9.40 2.38
CA GLU A 235 -4.64 8.18 3.20
C GLU A 235 -3.91 8.32 4.55
N SER A 236 -2.70 8.88 4.53
CA SER A 236 -1.90 9.09 5.75
C SER A 236 -2.61 10.03 6.72
N TRP A 237 -3.22 11.12 6.23
CA TRP A 237 -4.00 12.03 7.05
C TRP A 237 -5.33 11.43 7.51
N CYS A 238 -6.01 10.62 6.70
CA CYS A 238 -7.18 9.85 7.15
C CYS A 238 -6.84 8.97 8.36
N ARG A 239 -5.68 8.32 8.38
CA ARG A 239 -5.23 7.51 9.52
C ARG A 239 -4.91 8.38 10.75
N VAL A 240 -4.39 9.59 10.58
CA VAL A 240 -4.21 10.56 11.69
C VAL A 240 -5.57 11.00 12.25
N PHE A 241 -6.55 11.30 11.39
CA PHE A 241 -7.91 11.65 11.83
C PHE A 241 -8.62 10.48 12.50
N ALA A 242 -8.44 9.24 12.03
CA ALA A 242 -8.96 8.05 12.68
C ALA A 242 -8.51 7.97 14.13
N LEU A 243 -7.23 8.22 14.40
CA LEU A 243 -6.68 8.24 15.75
C LEU A 243 -7.27 9.36 16.62
N GLN A 244 -7.44 10.56 16.07
CA GLN A 244 -8.09 11.68 16.77
C GLN A 244 -9.56 11.35 17.11
N ILE A 245 -10.28 10.67 16.20
CA ILE A 245 -11.63 10.17 16.48
C ILE A 245 -11.58 9.16 17.64
N LEU A 246 -10.63 8.22 17.66
CA LEU A 246 -10.51 7.25 18.75
C LEU A 246 -10.31 7.94 20.11
N GLU A 247 -9.43 8.94 20.19
CA GLU A 247 -9.21 9.75 21.40
C GLU A 247 -10.49 10.47 21.87
N GLN A 248 -11.26 11.05 20.93
CA GLN A 248 -12.44 11.86 21.25
C GLN A 248 -13.71 11.02 21.49
N ALA A 249 -13.86 9.92 20.78
CA ALA A 249 -15.07 9.10 20.80
C ALA A 249 -15.25 8.33 22.12
N LYS A 250 -14.17 8.15 22.91
CA LYS A 250 -14.18 7.39 24.18
C LYS A 250 -14.88 6.03 24.04
N ALA A 251 -14.60 5.33 22.94
CA ALA A 251 -15.19 4.03 22.60
C ALA A 251 -16.67 3.99 22.22
N LYS A 252 -17.30 5.13 21.90
CA LYS A 252 -18.65 5.13 21.33
C LYS A 252 -18.67 4.38 19.99
N PRO A 253 -19.60 3.44 19.76
CA PRO A 253 -19.63 2.61 18.55
C PRO A 253 -19.56 3.42 17.25
N LEU A 254 -20.28 4.53 17.16
CA LEU A 254 -20.27 5.36 15.95
C LEU A 254 -18.90 6.00 15.63
N GLY A 255 -18.15 6.40 16.67
CA GLY A 255 -16.81 6.93 16.50
C GLY A 255 -15.80 5.83 16.14
N LEU A 256 -15.92 4.65 16.75
CA LEU A 256 -15.13 3.48 16.38
C LEU A 256 -15.37 3.09 14.91
N ALA A 257 -16.63 3.08 14.47
CA ALA A 257 -16.99 2.81 13.08
C ALA A 257 -16.38 3.85 12.11
N SER A 258 -16.42 5.13 12.49
CA SER A 258 -15.86 6.21 11.67
C SER A 258 -14.33 6.11 11.55
N ALA A 259 -13.64 5.84 12.66
CA ALA A 259 -12.20 5.59 12.66
C ALA A 259 -11.84 4.34 11.82
N ALA A 260 -12.65 3.29 11.90
CA ALA A 260 -12.50 2.08 11.11
C ALA A 260 -12.62 2.35 9.60
N ILE A 261 -13.61 3.13 9.15
CA ILE A 261 -13.71 3.53 7.74
C ILE A 261 -12.48 4.33 7.28
N LEU A 262 -12.05 5.34 8.05
CA LEU A 262 -10.89 6.16 7.71
C LEU A 262 -9.57 5.38 7.69
N SER A 263 -9.54 4.22 8.35
CA SER A 263 -8.39 3.30 8.34
C SER A 263 -8.60 2.06 7.47
N ARG A 264 -9.67 2.04 6.65
CA ARG A 264 -10.01 0.95 5.71
C ARG A 264 -10.23 -0.42 6.39
N LYS A 265 -10.72 -0.40 7.63
CA LYS A 265 -11.14 -1.59 8.39
C LYS A 265 -12.64 -1.79 8.28
N TYR A 266 -13.10 -2.24 7.10
CA TYR A 266 -14.51 -2.19 6.77
C TYR A 266 -15.38 -3.19 7.56
N LEU A 267 -14.87 -4.36 7.96
CA LEU A 267 -15.67 -5.27 8.81
C LEU A 267 -15.84 -4.70 10.22
N ASP A 268 -14.75 -4.20 10.82
CA ASP A 268 -14.81 -3.50 12.10
C ASP A 268 -15.80 -2.33 12.03
N ALA A 269 -15.76 -1.54 10.95
CA ALA A 269 -16.71 -0.46 10.71
C ALA A 269 -18.16 -0.96 10.68
N ARG A 270 -18.44 -2.03 9.92
CA ARG A 270 -19.77 -2.62 9.80
C ARG A 270 -20.28 -3.10 11.16
N THR A 271 -19.45 -3.83 11.90
CA THR A 271 -19.76 -4.33 13.25
C THR A 271 -20.09 -3.18 14.19
N HIS A 272 -19.27 -2.14 14.19
CA HIS A 272 -19.49 -0.97 15.05
C HIS A 272 -20.70 -0.12 14.63
N TYR A 273 -21.02 -0.02 13.34
CA TYR A 273 -22.26 0.62 12.89
C TYR A 273 -23.49 -0.18 13.32
N GLN A 274 -23.46 -1.51 13.24
CA GLN A 274 -24.55 -2.36 13.72
C GLN A 274 -24.78 -2.18 15.22
N LEU A 275 -23.72 -2.09 16.02
CA LEU A 275 -23.83 -1.74 17.44
C LEU A 275 -24.38 -0.32 17.64
N ALA A 276 -23.97 0.63 16.81
CA ALA A 276 -24.45 2.00 16.85
C ALA A 276 -25.94 2.15 16.45
N LEU A 277 -26.53 1.19 15.73
CA LEU A 277 -27.97 1.22 15.40
C LEU A 277 -28.84 1.25 16.66
N ALA A 278 -28.40 0.60 17.75
CA ALA A 278 -29.12 0.61 19.01
C ALA A 278 -29.11 1.99 19.70
N GLU A 279 -28.10 2.84 19.45
CA GLU A 279 -27.92 4.13 20.12
C GLU A 279 -28.31 5.34 19.24
N LYS A 280 -27.99 5.29 17.94
CA LYS A 280 -28.10 6.40 16.97
C LYS A 280 -28.68 5.90 15.63
N GLY A 281 -29.82 5.21 15.73
CA GLY A 281 -30.45 4.42 14.66
C GLY A 281 -30.33 4.99 13.26
N GLU A 282 -30.81 6.22 13.03
CA GLU A 282 -30.93 6.73 11.66
C GLU A 282 -29.59 7.13 11.01
N LEU A 283 -28.67 7.77 11.75
CA LEU A 283 -27.37 8.13 11.19
C LEU A 283 -26.50 6.89 10.96
N ALA A 284 -26.45 5.98 11.94
CA ALA A 284 -25.70 4.74 11.81
C ALA A 284 -26.26 3.88 10.65
N LYS A 285 -27.58 3.81 10.50
CA LYS A 285 -28.23 3.12 9.37
C LYS A 285 -27.84 3.73 8.03
N ARG A 286 -27.94 5.06 7.86
CA ARG A 286 -27.54 5.72 6.61
C ARG A 286 -26.07 5.50 6.25
N LEU A 287 -25.17 5.50 7.25
CA LEU A 287 -23.75 5.24 7.02
C LEU A 287 -23.48 3.78 6.68
N LEU A 288 -24.16 2.84 7.35
CA LEU A 288 -24.10 1.42 7.06
C LEU A 288 -24.67 1.09 5.66
N ASP A 289 -25.79 1.72 5.30
CA ASP A 289 -26.38 1.62 3.96
C ASP A 289 -25.38 2.15 2.93
N ARG A 290 -24.74 3.31 3.17
CA ARG A 290 -23.69 3.86 2.28
C ARG A 290 -22.46 2.94 2.13
N MET A 291 -22.11 2.15 3.15
CA MET A 291 -21.06 1.13 3.03
C MET A 291 -21.48 -0.06 2.17
N THR A 292 -22.67 -0.60 2.45
CA THR A 292 -23.14 -1.88 1.90
C THR A 292 -23.71 -1.75 0.50
N TYR A 293 -24.34 -0.61 0.20
CA TYR A 293 -25.08 -0.41 -1.04
C TYR A 293 -25.18 1.08 -1.32
N ASN A 294 -24.48 1.57 -2.34
CA ASN A 294 -24.78 2.88 -2.91
C ASN A 294 -25.68 2.71 -4.14
N PRO A 295 -27.02 2.74 -4.01
CA PRO A 295 -27.96 2.62 -5.14
C PRO A 295 -27.77 3.72 -6.19
N SER A 296 -27.14 4.84 -5.83
CA SER A 296 -26.83 5.93 -6.76
C SER A 296 -25.59 5.68 -7.62
N MET A 297 -24.87 4.57 -7.42
CA MET A 297 -23.88 4.07 -8.37
C MET A 297 -24.55 3.00 -9.24
N PRO A 298 -25.22 3.36 -10.35
CA PRO A 298 -25.72 2.36 -11.28
C PRO A 298 -24.53 1.49 -11.72
N THR A 299 -24.64 0.18 -11.50
CA THR A 299 -23.82 -0.86 -12.16
C THR A 299 -23.90 -0.75 -13.68
N ALA A 300 -24.90 -0.03 -14.19
CA ALA A 300 -25.38 -0.04 -15.56
C ALA A 300 -24.48 0.67 -16.60
N ASN A 301 -23.29 1.15 -16.27
CA ASN A 301 -22.29 1.55 -17.27
C ASN A 301 -20.89 1.54 -16.63
N GLN A 302 -20.40 0.38 -16.22
CA GLN A 302 -18.95 0.18 -16.08
C GLN A 302 -18.33 0.42 -17.46
N LYS A 303 -17.96 1.67 -17.73
CA LYS A 303 -17.14 1.96 -18.91
C LYS A 303 -15.78 1.39 -18.59
N ASN A 304 -15.42 0.32 -19.29
CA ASN A 304 -14.06 -0.20 -19.32
C ASN A 304 -13.09 0.98 -19.47
N ILE A 305 -11.98 0.93 -18.73
CA ILE A 305 -10.92 1.91 -18.91
C ILE A 305 -10.52 1.91 -20.38
N GLN A 306 -10.46 3.10 -20.99
CA GLN A 306 -9.87 3.24 -22.32
C GLN A 306 -8.36 3.14 -22.18
N ILE A 307 -7.81 2.02 -22.65
CA ILE A 307 -6.38 1.73 -22.63
C ILE A 307 -5.86 1.94 -24.05
N PRO A 308 -4.75 2.69 -24.23
CA PRO A 308 -4.09 2.80 -25.53
C PRO A 308 -3.79 1.41 -26.12
N GLU A 309 -3.93 1.23 -27.44
CA GLU A 309 -3.71 -0.07 -28.08
C GLU A 309 -2.30 -0.64 -27.81
N SER A 310 -1.31 0.23 -27.73
CA SER A 310 0.09 -0.08 -27.39
C SER A 310 0.28 -0.63 -25.96
N ASN A 311 -0.70 -0.38 -25.07
CA ASN A 311 -0.70 -0.85 -23.69
C ASN A 311 -1.62 -2.08 -23.49
N LEU A 312 -2.33 -2.53 -24.52
CA LEU A 312 -3.18 -3.72 -24.42
C LEU A 312 -2.33 -4.99 -24.39
N PRO A 313 -2.57 -5.93 -23.45
CA PRO A 313 -1.84 -7.18 -23.43
C PRO A 313 -2.33 -8.06 -24.56
N GLU A 314 -1.40 -8.67 -25.26
CA GLU A 314 -1.70 -9.68 -26.26
C GLU A 314 -1.94 -11.04 -25.59
N SER A 315 -2.67 -11.94 -26.25
CA SER A 315 -2.76 -13.33 -25.81
C SER A 315 -1.51 -14.16 -26.18
N SER A 316 -0.38 -13.50 -26.44
CA SER A 316 0.88 -14.13 -26.82
C SER A 316 1.70 -14.49 -25.58
N TYR A 317 2.73 -15.31 -25.77
CA TYR A 317 3.63 -15.73 -24.68
C TYR A 317 4.30 -14.56 -23.96
N GLN A 318 4.56 -13.45 -24.66
CA GLN A 318 5.09 -12.21 -24.10
C GLN A 318 4.02 -11.14 -23.86
N GLY A 319 2.75 -11.55 -23.84
CA GLY A 319 1.60 -10.68 -23.63
C GLY A 319 1.63 -9.90 -22.31
N TRP A 320 2.44 -10.34 -21.34
CA TRP A 320 2.63 -9.68 -20.05
C TRP A 320 3.50 -8.40 -20.13
N LYS A 321 4.35 -8.22 -21.14
CA LYS A 321 5.29 -7.08 -21.20
C LYS A 321 4.60 -5.71 -21.13
N PRO A 322 3.50 -5.44 -21.87
CA PRO A 322 2.77 -4.18 -21.75
C PRO A 322 2.24 -3.90 -20.33
N VAL A 323 1.97 -4.95 -19.54
CA VAL A 323 1.50 -4.81 -18.15
C VAL A 323 2.55 -4.17 -17.24
N LEU A 324 3.85 -4.27 -17.57
CA LEU A 324 4.90 -3.61 -16.80
C LEU A 324 4.74 -2.08 -16.75
N LYS A 325 4.11 -1.47 -17.76
CA LYS A 325 3.79 -0.04 -17.74
C LYS A 325 2.62 0.30 -16.81
N TRP A 326 1.75 -0.67 -16.53
CA TRP A 326 0.63 -0.47 -15.61
C TRP A 326 1.10 -0.41 -14.17
N LEU A 327 2.11 -1.22 -13.83
CA LEU A 327 2.62 -1.32 -12.46
C LEU A 327 3.34 -0.03 -12.03
N PRO A 328 3.25 0.37 -10.75
CA PRO A 328 4.06 1.43 -10.17
C PRO A 328 5.55 1.29 -10.44
N THR A 329 6.26 2.41 -10.69
CA THR A 329 7.69 2.39 -11.06
C THR A 329 8.63 1.97 -9.94
N ASP A 330 8.17 2.02 -8.70
CA ASP A 330 8.86 1.60 -7.50
C ASP A 330 8.48 0.16 -7.08
N SER A 331 7.99 -0.65 -8.03
CA SER A 331 7.73 -2.06 -7.77
C SER A 331 9.04 -2.82 -7.64
N GLU A 332 9.15 -3.61 -6.58
CA GLU A 332 10.37 -4.36 -6.27
C GLU A 332 10.27 -5.81 -6.75
N LEU A 333 9.09 -6.43 -6.65
CA LEU A 333 8.85 -7.82 -7.04
C LEU A 333 7.98 -7.90 -8.29
N LEU A 334 8.36 -8.83 -9.17
CA LEU A 334 7.59 -9.27 -10.31
C LEU A 334 7.56 -10.80 -10.32
N MET A 335 6.39 -11.39 -10.40
CA MET A 335 6.20 -12.82 -10.62
C MET A 335 5.27 -13.00 -11.82
N VAL A 336 5.62 -13.90 -12.72
CA VAL A 336 4.81 -14.19 -13.92
C VAL A 336 4.61 -15.68 -14.03
N GLY A 337 3.34 -16.07 -14.11
CA GLY A 337 2.88 -17.39 -14.47
C GLY A 337 2.30 -17.37 -15.87
N GLN A 338 2.96 -18.02 -16.82
CA GLN A 338 2.41 -18.29 -18.14
C GLN A 338 1.70 -19.64 -18.09
N VAL A 339 0.40 -19.61 -18.32
CA VAL A 339 -0.38 -20.83 -18.41
C VAL A 339 -0.26 -21.34 -19.84
N SER A 340 0.17 -22.59 -20.01
CA SER A 340 0.14 -23.29 -21.29
C SER A 340 -1.25 -23.15 -21.92
N THR A 341 -1.35 -23.09 -23.25
CA THR A 341 -2.61 -22.94 -24.00
C THR A 341 -3.69 -24.00 -23.71
N ALA A 342 -3.38 -25.01 -22.90
CA ALA A 342 -4.36 -25.95 -22.40
C ALA A 342 -5.20 -25.33 -21.26
N PRO A 343 -6.51 -25.60 -21.21
CA PRO A 343 -7.34 -25.21 -20.07
C PRO A 343 -6.71 -25.71 -18.77
N ILE A 344 -6.83 -24.92 -17.71
CA ILE A 344 -6.38 -25.32 -16.38
C ILE A 344 -7.28 -26.45 -15.90
N LYS A 345 -6.87 -27.69 -16.16
CA LYS A 345 -7.49 -28.84 -15.50
C LYS A 345 -6.94 -28.87 -14.09
N LEU A 346 -7.63 -28.22 -13.16
CA LEU A 346 -7.43 -28.54 -11.76
C LEU A 346 -7.94 -29.97 -11.58
N ASP A 347 -7.03 -30.93 -11.47
CA ASP A 347 -7.40 -32.22 -10.91
C ASP A 347 -7.97 -31.92 -9.52
N GLU A 348 -9.21 -32.34 -9.26
CA GLU A 348 -10.03 -32.03 -8.07
C GLU A 348 -9.40 -32.47 -6.73
N GLY A 349 -8.10 -32.75 -6.67
CA GLY A 349 -7.39 -32.96 -5.41
C GLY A 349 -5.89 -32.75 -5.36
N LYS A 350 -5.16 -32.34 -6.43
CA LYS A 350 -3.67 -32.34 -6.36
C LYS A 350 -2.87 -31.26 -7.10
N ASP A 351 -3.37 -30.60 -8.15
CA ASP A 351 -2.49 -29.83 -9.06
C ASP A 351 -2.90 -28.36 -9.29
N ALA A 352 -3.36 -27.69 -8.23
CA ALA A 352 -3.66 -26.27 -8.29
C ALA A 352 -2.66 -25.40 -7.49
N PRO A 353 -1.36 -25.27 -7.84
CA PRO A 353 -0.50 -24.38 -7.05
C PRO A 353 -0.58 -22.92 -7.51
N LEU A 354 -0.50 -22.60 -8.80
CA LEU A 354 -0.12 -21.23 -9.20
C LEU A 354 -1.28 -20.21 -9.19
N LEU A 355 -2.39 -20.50 -9.86
CA LEU A 355 -3.56 -19.62 -9.88
C LEU A 355 -4.22 -19.52 -8.51
N THR A 356 -4.26 -20.64 -7.81
CA THR A 356 -4.75 -20.80 -6.45
C THR A 356 -3.83 -20.14 -5.44
N THR A 357 -2.56 -19.87 -5.73
CA THR A 357 -1.68 -19.06 -4.86
C THR A 357 -1.79 -17.57 -5.19
N LEU A 358 -1.73 -17.19 -6.48
CA LEU A 358 -1.82 -15.80 -6.92
C LEU A 358 -3.21 -15.18 -6.70
N PHE A 359 -4.23 -16.03 -6.72
CA PHE A 359 -5.62 -15.73 -6.41
C PHE A 359 -6.14 -16.58 -5.24
N ALA A 360 -5.26 -17.07 -4.36
CA ALA A 360 -5.62 -17.67 -3.08
C ALA A 360 -6.66 -16.86 -2.30
N PRO A 361 -6.64 -15.52 -2.32
CA PRO A 361 -7.69 -14.74 -1.67
C PRO A 361 -9.09 -14.97 -2.21
N MET A 362 -9.22 -15.51 -3.42
CA MET A 362 -10.50 -15.92 -4.01
C MET A 362 -10.78 -17.41 -3.83
N VAL A 363 -9.79 -18.23 -3.46
CA VAL A 363 -9.93 -19.68 -3.29
C VAL A 363 -9.93 -20.02 -1.80
N ILE A 364 -11.08 -19.85 -1.17
CA ILE A 364 -11.31 -20.29 0.21
C ILE A 364 -11.77 -21.74 0.16
N GLU A 365 -11.00 -22.66 0.75
CA GLU A 365 -11.52 -23.99 1.03
C GLU A 365 -12.49 -23.92 2.22
N PRO A 366 -13.70 -24.51 2.11
CA PRO A 366 -14.69 -24.42 3.16
C PRO A 366 -14.29 -25.26 4.38
N ASP A 367 -14.15 -24.60 5.52
CA ASP A 367 -14.12 -25.26 6.82
C ASP A 367 -15.53 -25.21 7.44
N GLY A 368 -16.15 -26.38 7.57
CA GLY A 368 -17.33 -26.76 8.39
C GLY A 368 -18.62 -25.92 8.40
N ASP A 369 -18.56 -24.61 8.64
CA ASP A 369 -19.71 -23.72 8.91
C ASP A 369 -19.78 -22.50 7.96
N VAL A 370 -18.82 -22.33 7.05
CA VAL A 370 -18.71 -21.19 6.11
C VAL A 370 -19.33 -21.50 4.73
N GLU A 371 -20.09 -22.59 4.59
CA GLU A 371 -20.58 -23.09 3.28
C GLU A 371 -21.34 -22.06 2.43
N ARG A 372 -22.15 -21.17 3.06
CA ARG A 372 -22.93 -20.17 2.30
C ARG A 372 -22.09 -19.00 1.78
N GLU A 373 -21.18 -18.46 2.58
CA GLU A 373 -20.31 -17.36 2.14
C GLU A 373 -19.28 -17.86 1.11
N ASN A 374 -18.86 -19.13 1.23
CA ASN A 374 -17.95 -19.74 0.28
C ASN A 374 -18.57 -20.12 -1.06
N GLN A 375 -19.91 -20.22 -1.17
CA GLN A 375 -20.53 -20.64 -2.43
C GLN A 375 -20.25 -19.67 -3.59
N ALA A 376 -20.34 -18.36 -3.37
CA ALA A 376 -20.06 -17.37 -4.43
C ALA A 376 -18.59 -17.40 -4.89
N TYR A 377 -17.66 -17.64 -3.97
CA TYR A 377 -16.24 -17.87 -4.31
C TYR A 377 -16.04 -19.17 -5.06
N MET A 378 -16.66 -20.27 -4.61
CA MET A 378 -16.61 -21.55 -5.32
C MET A 378 -17.19 -21.44 -6.74
N GLU A 379 -18.28 -20.72 -6.94
CA GLU A 379 -18.86 -20.47 -8.26
C GLU A 379 -17.92 -19.62 -9.13
N ALA A 380 -17.32 -18.56 -8.58
CA ALA A 380 -16.31 -17.76 -9.27
C ALA A 380 -15.07 -18.61 -9.65
N ASN A 381 -14.62 -19.49 -8.77
CA ASN A 381 -13.49 -20.39 -9.03
C ASN A 381 -13.82 -21.42 -10.10
N LYS A 382 -15.00 -22.04 -10.06
CA LYS A 382 -15.46 -22.96 -11.12
C LYS A 382 -15.46 -22.31 -12.50
N LEU A 383 -15.80 -21.02 -12.58
CA LEU A 383 -15.72 -20.26 -13.83
C LEU A 383 -14.25 -20.09 -14.28
N LEU A 384 -13.34 -19.73 -13.37
CA LEU A 384 -11.93 -19.51 -13.70
C LEU A 384 -11.17 -20.80 -14.02
N ILE A 385 -11.48 -21.92 -13.36
CA ILE A 385 -10.84 -23.22 -13.59
C ILE A 385 -11.06 -23.69 -15.03
N ASN A 386 -12.29 -23.54 -15.54
CA ASN A 386 -12.62 -23.98 -16.90
C ASN A 386 -12.25 -22.96 -17.98
N THR A 387 -11.48 -21.93 -17.63
CA THR A 387 -11.14 -20.83 -18.49
C THR A 387 -9.66 -20.87 -18.85
N ASN A 388 -9.33 -20.58 -20.11
CA ASN A 388 -7.94 -20.38 -20.49
C ASN A 388 -7.46 -19.02 -19.99
N VAL A 389 -6.38 -19.04 -19.21
CA VAL A 389 -5.67 -17.87 -18.75
C VAL A 389 -4.50 -17.63 -19.71
N ALA A 390 -4.33 -16.40 -20.21
CA ALA A 390 -3.18 -16.05 -21.03
C ALA A 390 -1.92 -15.95 -20.16
N PHE A 391 -2.02 -15.21 -19.05
CA PHE A 391 -1.00 -15.16 -18.02
C PHE A 391 -1.59 -14.67 -16.69
N ALA A 392 -0.90 -14.99 -15.62
CA ALA A 392 -1.07 -14.36 -14.31
C ALA A 392 0.22 -13.63 -13.95
N LEU A 393 0.10 -12.44 -13.37
CA LEU A 393 1.23 -11.62 -12.96
C LEU A 393 0.99 -11.13 -11.55
N HIS A 394 2.01 -11.11 -10.71
CA HIS A 394 1.97 -10.43 -9.41
C HIS A 394 3.11 -9.43 -9.30
N SER A 395 2.82 -8.27 -8.73
CA SER A 395 3.84 -7.29 -8.42
C SER A 395 3.59 -6.66 -7.07
N ALA A 396 4.68 -6.36 -6.36
CA ALA A 396 4.63 -5.80 -5.03
C ALA A 396 5.83 -4.90 -4.73
N ARG A 397 5.66 -4.05 -3.72
CA ARG A 397 6.65 -3.13 -3.15
C ARG A 397 6.49 -3.06 -1.64
N THR A 398 7.46 -2.44 -0.96
CA THR A 398 7.36 -2.12 0.48
C THR A 398 7.05 -3.36 1.33
N PHE A 399 7.99 -4.31 1.34
CA PHE A 399 7.86 -5.52 2.14
C PHE A 399 8.10 -5.23 3.63
N TYR A 400 7.15 -5.62 4.49
CA TYR A 400 7.18 -5.38 5.94
C TYR A 400 7.64 -6.62 6.73
N PHE A 401 8.21 -6.47 7.93
CA PHE A 401 8.54 -7.60 8.82
C PHE A 401 7.38 -8.59 8.97
N GLY A 402 7.58 -9.84 8.51
CA GLY A 402 6.69 -10.94 8.82
C GLY A 402 7.04 -11.49 10.21
N GLY A 403 6.04 -11.81 11.03
CA GLY A 403 6.28 -12.68 12.19
C GLY A 403 6.60 -14.10 11.72
N GLY A 404 7.86 -14.39 11.35
CA GLY A 404 8.35 -15.72 10.96
C GLY A 404 9.26 -15.75 9.74
N ILE A 405 9.37 -16.93 9.09
CA ILE A 405 10.37 -17.30 8.06
C ILE A 405 9.88 -16.98 6.62
N GLY A 406 9.20 -15.84 6.39
CA GLY A 406 8.50 -15.58 5.11
C GLY A 406 8.78 -14.22 4.48
N VAL A 407 8.47 -14.08 3.18
CA VAL A 407 8.36 -12.78 2.50
C VAL A 407 7.40 -11.95 3.32
N GLY A 408 7.98 -10.91 3.91
CA GLY A 408 7.26 -9.86 4.56
C GLY A 408 5.99 -9.48 3.80
N SER A 409 4.89 -9.18 4.48
CA SER A 409 3.70 -8.76 3.74
C SER A 409 4.06 -7.51 2.91
N GLY A 410 3.79 -7.51 1.61
CA GLY A 410 4.04 -6.36 0.73
C GLY A 410 2.75 -5.60 0.41
N ASP A 411 2.89 -4.44 -0.24
CA ASP A 411 1.81 -3.75 -0.94
C ASP A 411 1.89 -4.14 -2.43
N GLY A 412 0.85 -4.74 -3.00
CA GLY A 412 0.92 -5.28 -4.36
C GLY A 412 -0.41 -5.53 -5.05
N VAL A 413 -0.31 -5.94 -6.31
CA VAL A 413 -1.42 -6.30 -7.20
C VAL A 413 -1.11 -7.60 -7.95
N SER A 414 -2.09 -8.48 -8.01
CA SER A 414 -2.16 -9.62 -8.92
C SER A 414 -3.04 -9.25 -10.11
N VAL A 415 -2.56 -9.54 -11.32
CA VAL A 415 -3.22 -9.35 -12.61
C VAL A 415 -3.53 -10.73 -13.19
N LEU A 416 -4.80 -11.02 -13.44
CA LEU A 416 -5.22 -12.17 -14.23
C LEU A 416 -5.64 -11.69 -15.61
N MET A 417 -4.99 -12.18 -16.65
CA MET A 417 -5.41 -11.95 -18.03
C MET A 417 -5.96 -13.24 -18.63
N LEU A 418 -7.23 -13.22 -19.00
CA LEU A 418 -7.88 -14.33 -19.69
C LEU A 418 -7.59 -14.29 -21.20
N ASP A 419 -7.66 -15.44 -21.85
CA ASP A 419 -7.58 -15.48 -23.30
C ASP A 419 -8.74 -14.68 -23.95
N LYS A 420 -8.61 -14.40 -25.26
CA LYS A 420 -9.64 -13.64 -26.00
C LYS A 420 -11.00 -14.35 -26.00
N ALA A 421 -11.03 -15.68 -26.01
CA ALA A 421 -12.26 -16.47 -26.07
C ALA A 421 -13.06 -16.41 -24.76
N ASN A 422 -12.39 -16.17 -23.64
CA ASN A 422 -12.98 -16.23 -22.30
C ASN A 422 -13.12 -14.86 -21.62
N ARG A 423 -12.86 -13.74 -22.31
CA ARG A 423 -12.91 -12.39 -21.70
C ARG A 423 -14.25 -12.06 -21.02
N ALA A 424 -15.36 -12.59 -21.53
CA ALA A 424 -16.69 -12.38 -20.93
C ALA A 424 -16.85 -13.04 -19.54
N VAL A 425 -15.99 -13.99 -19.18
CA VAL A 425 -16.04 -14.70 -17.89
C VAL A 425 -15.73 -13.76 -16.72
N THR A 426 -14.85 -12.76 -16.90
CA THR A 426 -14.52 -11.81 -15.82
C THR A 426 -15.74 -11.09 -15.28
N GLY A 427 -16.68 -10.70 -16.14
CA GLY A 427 -17.92 -10.05 -15.73
C GLY A 427 -18.83 -10.97 -14.91
N GLN A 428 -18.83 -12.28 -15.18
CA GLN A 428 -19.55 -13.27 -14.37
C GLN A 428 -18.88 -13.47 -13.00
N VAL A 429 -17.54 -13.56 -12.99
CA VAL A 429 -16.74 -13.67 -11.76
C VAL A 429 -17.03 -12.50 -10.83
N ILE A 430 -16.93 -11.26 -11.32
CA ILE A 430 -17.22 -10.03 -10.54
C ILE A 430 -18.62 -10.05 -9.95
N ARG A 431 -19.65 -10.38 -10.76
CA ARG A 431 -21.05 -10.47 -10.28
C ARG A 431 -21.25 -11.53 -9.20
N ASN A 432 -20.50 -12.63 -9.25
CA ASN A 432 -20.58 -13.68 -8.24
C ASN A 432 -19.94 -13.23 -6.92
N ILE A 433 -18.73 -12.69 -6.97
CA ILE A 433 -18.01 -12.27 -5.76
C ILE A 433 -18.57 -10.97 -5.15
N GLU A 434 -19.23 -10.11 -5.94
CA GLU A 434 -19.87 -8.87 -5.47
C GLU A 434 -20.85 -9.13 -4.31
N LYS A 435 -21.54 -10.27 -4.30
CA LYS A 435 -22.48 -10.65 -3.24
C LYS A 435 -21.84 -10.74 -1.85
N ASN A 436 -20.52 -10.98 -1.81
CA ASN A 436 -19.74 -11.14 -0.60
C ASN A 436 -18.87 -9.93 -0.27
N CYS A 437 -18.86 -8.88 -1.10
CA CYS A 437 -18.05 -7.70 -0.82
C CYS A 437 -18.58 -6.99 0.43
N ILE A 438 -17.68 -6.50 1.27
CA ILE A 438 -18.03 -5.79 2.50
C ILE A 438 -18.17 -4.29 2.27
N TYR A 439 -17.54 -3.78 1.22
CA TYR A 439 -17.53 -2.39 0.85
C TYR A 439 -17.30 -2.24 -0.66
N ARG A 440 -17.86 -1.18 -1.24
CA ARG A 440 -17.63 -0.80 -2.63
C ARG A 440 -17.12 0.63 -2.68
N GLU A 441 -16.06 0.87 -3.44
CA GLU A 441 -15.62 2.21 -3.80
C GLU A 441 -15.39 2.34 -5.30
N ARG A 442 -15.19 3.57 -5.77
CA ARG A 442 -14.82 3.83 -7.16
C ARG A 442 -13.46 4.52 -7.18
N ILE A 443 -12.51 3.90 -7.88
CA ILE A 443 -11.14 4.40 -8.04
C ILE A 443 -10.88 4.53 -9.53
N GLU A 444 -10.43 5.70 -10.00
CA GLU A 444 -10.14 5.95 -11.42
C GLU A 444 -11.32 5.63 -12.37
N ASN A 445 -12.56 5.81 -11.90
CA ASN A 445 -13.82 5.42 -12.55
C ASN A 445 -14.09 3.91 -12.69
N VAL A 446 -13.33 3.07 -12.01
CA VAL A 446 -13.55 1.62 -11.92
C VAL A 446 -14.20 1.28 -10.58
N ASP A 447 -15.21 0.42 -10.62
CA ASP A 447 -15.82 -0.10 -9.40
C ASP A 447 -14.87 -1.12 -8.74
N ILE A 448 -14.59 -0.89 -7.47
CA ILE A 448 -13.70 -1.71 -6.66
C ILE A 448 -14.56 -2.43 -5.62
N LEU A 449 -14.46 -3.75 -5.61
CA LEU A 449 -15.03 -4.62 -4.59
C LEU A 449 -13.99 -4.80 -3.49
N CYS A 450 -14.32 -4.38 -2.28
CA CYS A 450 -13.44 -4.54 -1.13
C CYS A 450 -13.91 -5.73 -0.30
N PHE A 451 -12.97 -6.57 0.05
CA PHE A 451 -13.13 -7.73 0.93
C PHE A 451 -12.17 -7.56 2.10
N GLU A 452 -12.53 -8.05 3.26
CA GLU A 452 -11.54 -8.16 4.34
C GLU A 452 -10.58 -9.30 4.00
N ASN A 453 -9.33 -9.18 4.42
CA ASN A 453 -8.39 -10.27 4.27
C ASN A 453 -8.92 -11.48 5.05
N LEU A 454 -9.41 -12.48 4.32
CA LEU A 454 -9.88 -13.71 4.91
C LEU A 454 -8.71 -14.35 5.66
N PRO A 455 -8.91 -14.87 6.87
CA PRO A 455 -7.84 -15.43 7.70
C PRO A 455 -7.14 -16.66 7.08
N PHE A 456 -7.52 -17.09 5.87
CA PHE A 456 -7.05 -18.31 5.21
C PHE A 456 -6.31 -18.09 3.88
N THR A 457 -5.96 -16.86 3.52
CA THR A 457 -5.08 -16.57 2.38
C THR A 457 -3.67 -17.10 2.60
N LEU A 458 -3.46 -18.39 2.34
CA LEU A 458 -2.19 -19.10 2.02
C LEU A 458 -0.90 -18.54 2.67
N GLY A 459 -0.98 -18.17 3.96
CA GLY A 459 0.12 -17.50 4.65
C GLY A 459 -0.12 -17.07 6.09
N THR A 460 -1.30 -17.30 6.68
CA THR A 460 -1.55 -17.12 8.12
C THR A 460 -0.84 -18.15 9.03
N PHE A 461 0.04 -18.98 8.49
CA PHE A 461 1.09 -19.64 9.29
C PHE A 461 2.12 -18.64 9.85
N LEU A 462 2.14 -17.40 9.35
CA LEU A 462 2.99 -16.32 9.82
C LEU A 462 2.07 -15.28 10.45
N GLY A 463 2.17 -15.10 11.77
CA GLY A 463 1.34 -14.21 12.60
C GLY A 463 1.47 -12.72 12.27
N SER A 464 1.17 -12.34 11.03
CA SER A 464 0.97 -10.98 10.58
C SER A 464 -0.35 -10.50 11.18
N THR A 465 -0.27 -10.02 12.42
CA THR A 465 -1.31 -9.31 13.19
C THR A 465 -1.72 -7.97 12.58
N ARG A 466 -1.41 -7.73 11.29
CA ARG A 466 -1.83 -6.52 10.60
C ARG A 466 -3.27 -6.68 10.11
N ASP A 467 -4.18 -6.51 11.06
CA ASP A 467 -5.64 -6.48 10.91
C ASP A 467 -6.16 -5.34 9.98
N ASP A 468 -5.33 -4.75 9.11
CA ASP A 468 -5.66 -3.56 8.31
C ASP A 468 -5.59 -3.76 6.79
N LYS A 469 -5.37 -4.99 6.30
CA LYS A 469 -5.35 -5.25 4.86
C LYS A 469 -6.73 -5.67 4.38
N CYS A 470 -7.30 -4.88 3.48
CA CYS A 470 -8.42 -5.30 2.63
C CYS A 470 -7.89 -5.83 1.31
N VAL A 471 -8.61 -6.75 0.70
CA VAL A 471 -8.42 -7.19 -0.68
C VAL A 471 -9.34 -6.38 -1.57
N TYR A 472 -8.77 -5.75 -2.59
CA TYR A 472 -9.44 -4.92 -3.57
C TYR A 472 -9.50 -5.66 -4.90
N VAL A 473 -10.70 -5.99 -5.35
CA VAL A 473 -10.90 -6.70 -6.62
C VAL A 473 -11.63 -5.79 -7.60
N CYS A 474 -11.15 -5.72 -8.84
CA CYS A 474 -11.84 -5.01 -9.89
C CYS A 474 -11.62 -5.62 -11.27
N MET A 475 -12.46 -5.22 -12.21
CA MET A 475 -12.36 -5.57 -13.63
C MET A 475 -12.25 -4.26 -14.43
N PRO A 476 -11.02 -3.77 -14.69
CA PRO A 476 -10.83 -2.53 -15.45
C PRO A 476 -11.17 -2.66 -16.93
N LEU A 477 -11.10 -3.88 -17.49
CA LEU A 477 -11.53 -4.23 -18.84
C LEU A 477 -11.98 -5.71 -18.89
N ASP A 478 -12.71 -6.07 -19.95
CA ASP A 478 -13.08 -7.45 -20.23
C ASP A 478 -11.82 -8.34 -20.34
N GLY A 479 -11.82 -9.46 -19.62
CA GLY A 479 -10.68 -10.38 -19.60
C GLY A 479 -9.58 -10.05 -18.61
N VAL A 480 -9.63 -8.91 -17.92
CA VAL A 480 -8.64 -8.56 -16.89
C VAL A 480 -9.28 -8.48 -15.52
N LEU A 481 -8.75 -9.25 -14.56
CA LEU A 481 -9.05 -9.09 -13.14
C LEU A 481 -7.81 -8.55 -12.43
N LEU A 482 -8.00 -7.52 -11.62
CA LEU A 482 -6.99 -7.02 -10.70
C LEU A 482 -7.40 -7.36 -9.28
N VAL A 483 -6.45 -7.90 -8.50
CA VAL A 483 -6.61 -8.20 -7.08
C VAL A 483 -5.44 -7.57 -6.34
N ALA A 484 -5.70 -6.51 -5.58
CA ALA A 484 -4.67 -5.82 -4.81
C ALA A 484 -4.90 -5.97 -3.31
N ASN A 485 -3.85 -5.90 -2.51
CA ASN A 485 -3.94 -5.80 -1.04
C ASN A 485 -3.72 -4.36 -0.53
N ASN A 486 -3.48 -3.42 -1.45
CA ASN A 486 -3.24 -2.02 -1.16
C ASN A 486 -3.96 -1.13 -2.19
N SER A 487 -4.79 -0.22 -1.71
CA SER A 487 -5.61 0.64 -2.57
C SER A 487 -4.81 1.68 -3.35
N CYS A 488 -3.70 2.18 -2.81
CA CYS A 488 -2.85 3.18 -3.46
C CYS A 488 -2.08 2.53 -4.60
N TYR A 489 -1.58 1.33 -4.38
CA TYR A 489 -0.97 0.51 -5.43
C TYR A 489 -1.98 0.26 -6.56
N LEU A 490 -3.22 -0.15 -6.23
CA LEU A 490 -4.28 -0.37 -7.22
C LEU A 490 -4.63 0.91 -7.99
N GLN A 491 -4.81 2.04 -7.30
CA GLN A 491 -5.12 3.31 -7.94
C GLN A 491 -4.02 3.72 -8.92
N GLU A 492 -2.77 3.66 -8.49
CA GLU A 492 -1.63 3.97 -9.34
C GLU A 492 -1.61 3.04 -10.56
N THR A 493 -1.89 1.75 -10.36
CA THR A 493 -2.02 0.76 -11.45
C THR A 493 -3.08 1.19 -12.47
N LEU A 494 -4.32 1.45 -12.00
CA LEU A 494 -5.43 1.88 -12.84
C LEU A 494 -5.16 3.21 -13.56
N ARG A 495 -4.46 4.14 -12.91
CA ARG A 495 -4.07 5.42 -13.50
C ARG A 495 -3.09 5.22 -14.64
N ARG A 496 -2.07 4.38 -14.44
CA ARG A 496 -1.00 4.11 -15.42
C ARG A 496 -1.48 3.26 -16.59
N MET A 497 -2.49 2.41 -16.40
CA MET A 497 -3.17 1.73 -17.51
C MET A 497 -3.70 2.71 -18.58
N LYS A 498 -4.08 3.93 -18.18
CA LYS A 498 -4.58 4.99 -19.09
C LYS A 498 -3.47 5.79 -19.76
N ASP A 499 -2.24 5.71 -19.26
CA ASP A 499 -1.14 6.56 -19.68
C ASP A 499 -0.17 5.77 -20.58
N GLU A 500 -0.18 6.10 -21.87
CA GLU A 500 0.67 5.48 -22.89
C GLU A 500 2.17 5.68 -22.63
N ASN A 501 2.52 6.80 -21.98
CA ASN A 501 3.90 7.24 -21.78
C ASN A 501 4.50 6.84 -20.43
N SER A 502 3.80 5.98 -19.66
CA SER A 502 4.33 5.46 -18.41
C SER A 502 5.60 4.64 -18.65
N SER A 503 6.69 5.00 -17.97
CA SER A 503 7.89 4.17 -17.89
C SER A 503 7.56 2.81 -17.27
N PRO A 504 8.11 1.68 -17.74
CA PRO A 504 7.85 0.38 -17.13
C PRO A 504 8.37 0.31 -15.69
N ALA A 505 7.73 -0.49 -14.84
CA ALA A 505 8.19 -0.74 -13.47
C ALA A 505 9.51 -1.51 -13.38
N PHE A 506 9.78 -2.36 -14.36
CA PHE A 506 11.02 -3.12 -14.49
C PHE A 506 11.62 -2.79 -15.85
N ASP A 507 12.58 -1.86 -15.87
CA ASP A 507 13.25 -1.44 -17.10
C ASP A 507 13.96 -2.63 -17.76
N ASP A 508 13.94 -2.72 -19.09
CA ASP A 508 14.65 -3.76 -19.84
C ASP A 508 16.18 -3.70 -19.62
N SER A 509 16.71 -2.57 -19.11
CA SER A 509 18.12 -2.43 -18.74
C SER A 509 18.51 -3.07 -17.40
N LEU A 510 17.55 -3.57 -16.61
CA LEU A 510 17.86 -4.20 -15.33
C LEU A 510 18.77 -5.43 -15.52
N PRO A 511 19.92 -5.52 -14.82
CA PRO A 511 20.86 -6.64 -14.99
C PRO A 511 20.22 -8.00 -14.66
N GLU A 512 19.22 -8.02 -13.78
CA GLU A 512 18.46 -9.19 -13.39
C GLU A 512 17.79 -9.89 -14.57
N TRP A 513 17.40 -9.14 -15.61
CA TRP A 513 16.77 -9.73 -16.79
C TRP A 513 17.64 -10.73 -17.54
N ASN A 514 18.97 -10.66 -17.39
CA ASN A 514 19.89 -11.59 -18.03
C ASN A 514 19.86 -12.99 -17.40
N TYR A 515 19.30 -13.11 -16.19
CA TYR A 515 19.29 -14.35 -15.40
C TYR A 515 17.89 -14.95 -15.25
N VAL A 516 16.85 -14.22 -15.67
CA VAL A 516 15.49 -14.74 -15.74
C VAL A 516 15.30 -15.54 -17.03
N ASP A 517 15.04 -16.85 -16.91
CA ASP A 517 14.52 -17.62 -18.04
C ASP A 517 13.02 -17.34 -18.24
N LYS A 518 12.74 -16.37 -19.09
CA LYS A 518 11.38 -15.95 -19.45
C LYS A 518 10.65 -16.99 -20.33
N SER A 519 11.31 -18.11 -20.70
CA SER A 519 10.74 -19.26 -21.42
C SER A 519 10.09 -20.30 -20.49
N MET A 520 10.30 -20.14 -19.17
CA MET A 520 9.73 -21.02 -18.15
C MET A 520 8.25 -20.70 -17.90
N PRO A 521 7.40 -21.70 -17.60
CA PRO A 521 5.99 -21.50 -17.23
C PRO A 521 5.80 -20.58 -16.03
N PHE A 522 6.79 -20.52 -15.14
CA PHE A 522 6.82 -19.58 -14.04
C PHE A 522 8.22 -19.02 -13.84
N TRP A 523 8.28 -17.72 -13.62
CA TRP A 523 9.50 -17.03 -13.23
C TRP A 523 9.18 -15.82 -12.35
N ALA A 524 10.17 -15.38 -11.59
CA ALA A 524 10.10 -14.18 -10.79
C ALA A 524 11.42 -13.41 -10.86
N LEU A 525 11.31 -12.10 -10.68
CA LEU A 525 12.40 -11.14 -10.59
C LEU A 525 12.09 -10.24 -9.40
N ARG A 526 13.07 -10.03 -8.53
CA ARG A 526 13.02 -9.00 -7.50
C ARG A 526 14.21 -8.08 -7.63
N HIS A 527 13.93 -6.79 -7.79
CA HIS A 527 14.89 -5.72 -7.81
C HIS A 527 14.85 -4.99 -6.47
N TYR A 528 16.02 -4.80 -5.84
CA TYR A 528 16.14 -4.11 -4.57
C TYR A 528 16.62 -2.68 -4.81
N ASP A 529 15.71 -1.73 -4.61
CA ASP A 529 16.09 -0.32 -4.57
C ASP A 529 16.79 -0.03 -3.23
N LYS A 530 17.99 0.55 -3.32
CA LYS A 530 18.82 0.92 -2.16
C LYS A 530 18.07 1.80 -1.16
N SER A 531 17.15 2.65 -1.62
CA SER A 531 16.37 3.51 -0.73
C SER A 531 15.29 2.75 0.07
N TYR A 532 14.91 1.54 -0.35
CA TYR A 532 14.00 0.67 0.40
C TYR A 532 14.72 -0.31 1.31
N VAL A 533 15.95 -0.72 0.98
CA VAL A 533 16.75 -1.71 1.73
C VAL A 533 16.82 -1.48 3.25
N PRO A 534 16.94 -0.24 3.77
CA PRO A 534 16.95 0.00 5.22
C PRO A 534 15.63 -0.28 5.91
N PHE A 535 14.53 -0.31 5.17
CA PHE A 535 13.20 -0.54 5.72
C PHE A 535 12.65 -1.91 5.31
N ASP A 536 13.24 -2.51 4.28
CA ASP A 536 13.04 -3.90 3.95
C ASP A 536 13.85 -4.77 4.91
N VAL A 537 13.14 -5.63 5.61
CA VAL A 537 13.72 -6.56 6.57
C VAL A 537 14.70 -7.52 5.93
N HIS A 538 14.45 -7.90 4.68
CA HIS A 538 15.32 -8.81 3.92
C HIS A 538 16.64 -8.12 3.56
N GLY A 539 16.56 -6.87 3.07
CA GLY A 539 17.74 -6.05 2.81
C GLY A 539 18.53 -5.73 4.08
N MET A 540 17.83 -5.42 5.18
CA MET A 540 18.48 -5.17 6.47
C MET A 540 19.20 -6.40 7.02
N TYR A 541 18.63 -7.61 6.97
CA TYR A 541 19.31 -8.81 7.49
C TYR A 541 20.65 -9.09 6.79
N GLU A 542 20.72 -8.89 5.48
CA GLU A 542 21.98 -9.01 4.72
C GLU A 542 23.01 -7.97 5.20
N LEU A 543 22.57 -6.73 5.43
CA LEU A 543 23.40 -5.65 5.98
C LEU A 543 23.87 -5.93 7.41
N VAL A 544 22.97 -6.32 8.33
CA VAL A 544 23.32 -6.60 9.73
C VAL A 544 24.26 -7.80 9.83
N THR A 545 23.99 -8.86 9.05
CA THR A 545 24.82 -10.06 9.12
C THR A 545 26.18 -9.89 8.46
N ALA A 546 26.33 -8.93 7.55
CA ALA A 546 27.63 -8.50 7.04
C ALA A 546 28.45 -7.73 8.09
N THR A 547 27.82 -6.93 8.96
CA THR A 547 28.49 -6.11 9.98
C THR A 547 28.88 -6.85 11.27
N PHE A 548 28.35 -8.05 11.52
CA PHE A 548 28.76 -8.87 12.68
C PHE A 548 30.19 -9.45 12.62
N TYR A 549 30.98 -9.12 11.61
CA TYR A 549 32.39 -9.51 11.53
C TYR A 549 33.29 -8.36 11.98
N PRO A 550 33.99 -8.48 13.13
CA PRO A 550 34.77 -7.41 13.74
C PRO A 550 35.99 -6.94 12.92
N ASP A 551 36.30 -7.61 11.81
CA ASP A 551 37.46 -7.34 10.97
C ASP A 551 37.14 -6.56 9.69
N GLN A 552 35.87 -6.21 9.44
CA GLN A 552 35.49 -5.40 8.28
C GLN A 552 35.03 -4.01 8.73
N ASP A 553 35.62 -2.99 8.11
CA ASP A 553 35.18 -1.61 8.25
C ASP A 553 33.72 -1.49 7.76
N GLU A 554 32.79 -1.30 8.70
CA GLU A 554 31.34 -1.13 8.45
C GLU A 554 31.08 -0.04 7.40
N GLU A 555 31.91 1.01 7.39
CA GLU A 555 31.80 2.11 6.43
C GLU A 555 32.12 1.63 5.00
N SER A 556 32.95 0.60 4.84
CA SER A 556 33.27 0.00 3.54
C SER A 556 32.20 -0.96 3.03
N LEU A 557 31.44 -1.62 3.93
CA LEU A 557 30.34 -2.52 3.58
C LEU A 557 29.10 -1.75 3.15
N LEU A 558 28.78 -0.66 3.87
CA LEU A 558 27.68 0.25 3.53
C LEU A 558 27.93 1.03 2.23
N LYS A 559 29.20 1.33 1.91
CA LYS A 559 29.59 2.05 0.67
C LYS A 559 29.72 1.15 -0.56
N LYS A 560 29.85 -0.17 -0.41
CA LYS A 560 29.94 -1.08 -1.56
C LYS A 560 28.54 -1.38 -2.08
N ASN A 561 28.31 -1.05 -3.35
CA ASN A 561 27.05 -1.21 -4.07
C ASN A 561 26.45 -2.61 -3.88
N LEU A 562 25.51 -2.72 -2.93
CA LEU A 562 24.59 -3.85 -2.80
C LEU A 562 23.44 -3.66 -3.79
N GLU A 563 23.74 -3.60 -5.08
CA GLU A 563 22.73 -3.99 -6.07
C GLU A 563 22.65 -5.51 -5.97
N THR A 564 21.76 -5.97 -5.09
CA THR A 564 21.36 -7.36 -5.05
C THR A 564 20.11 -7.52 -5.91
N GLY A 565 20.11 -8.56 -6.73
CA GLY A 565 18.97 -8.95 -7.55
C GLY A 565 18.67 -10.41 -7.30
N LEU A 566 17.38 -10.76 -7.32
CA LEU A 566 16.94 -12.14 -7.17
C LEU A 566 16.14 -12.56 -8.39
N THR A 567 16.48 -13.69 -8.99
CA THR A 567 15.65 -14.29 -10.03
C THR A 567 15.35 -15.73 -9.71
N PHE A 568 14.13 -16.15 -10.07
CA PHE A 568 13.66 -17.50 -9.91
C PHE A 568 13.02 -17.98 -11.21
N SER A 569 13.25 -19.22 -11.59
CA SER A 569 12.52 -19.85 -12.69
C SER A 569 12.33 -21.35 -12.44
N SER A 570 11.25 -21.93 -12.97
CA SER A 570 10.98 -23.36 -12.84
C SER A 570 10.29 -23.95 -14.07
N ASP A 571 10.73 -25.14 -14.50
CA ASP A 571 10.09 -25.94 -15.53
C ASP A 571 9.07 -26.96 -14.97
N GLY A 572 8.79 -26.88 -13.66
CA GLY A 572 7.95 -27.82 -12.92
C GLY A 572 8.67 -29.07 -12.42
N LYS A 573 9.95 -29.28 -12.78
CA LYS A 573 10.81 -30.37 -12.29
C LYS A 573 12.04 -29.86 -11.57
N THR A 574 12.62 -28.79 -12.07
CA THR A 574 13.83 -28.14 -11.57
C THR A 574 13.51 -26.68 -11.30
N CYS A 575 14.14 -26.16 -10.26
CA CYS A 575 14.02 -24.77 -9.87
C CYS A 575 15.40 -24.15 -9.88
N TYR A 576 15.49 -22.99 -10.53
CA TYR A 576 16.70 -22.21 -10.68
C TYR A 576 16.53 -20.94 -9.87
N LEU A 577 17.44 -20.73 -8.94
CA LEU A 577 17.50 -19.53 -8.13
C LEU A 577 18.84 -18.86 -8.38
N HIS A 578 18.80 -17.62 -8.86
CA HIS A 578 20.00 -16.82 -9.06
C HIS A 578 19.98 -15.61 -8.12
N ILE A 579 21.03 -15.51 -7.31
CA ILE A 579 21.30 -14.34 -6.48
C ILE A 579 22.44 -13.57 -7.14
N ILE A 580 22.14 -12.35 -7.53
CA ILE A 580 23.05 -11.47 -8.28
C ILE A 580 23.55 -10.42 -7.30
N SER A 581 24.86 -10.22 -7.24
CA SER A 581 25.44 -9.17 -6.41
C SER A 581 26.77 -8.70 -6.96
N GLY A 582 27.04 -7.40 -6.86
CA GLY A 582 28.39 -6.86 -7.07
C GLY A 582 29.41 -7.26 -6.00
N ASN A 583 29.03 -8.06 -5.00
CA ASN A 583 29.86 -8.46 -3.87
C ASN A 583 30.05 -9.99 -3.78
N ASP A 584 31.12 -10.50 -4.40
CA ASP A 584 31.47 -11.93 -4.37
C ASP A 584 31.59 -12.53 -2.96
N ALA A 585 32.05 -11.73 -1.98
CA ALA A 585 32.20 -12.20 -0.60
C ALA A 585 30.83 -12.45 0.05
N LEU A 586 29.84 -11.60 -0.24
CA LEU A 586 28.46 -11.79 0.16
C LEU A 586 27.89 -13.06 -0.47
N LEU A 587 28.03 -13.24 -1.79
CA LEU A 587 27.55 -14.43 -2.50
C LEU A 587 28.16 -15.72 -1.94
N LYS A 588 29.49 -15.74 -1.68
CA LYS A 588 30.15 -16.88 -1.04
C LYS A 588 29.66 -17.15 0.37
N ASN A 589 29.22 -16.13 1.10
CA ASN A 589 28.65 -16.30 2.43
C ASN A 589 27.24 -16.91 2.35
N ILE A 590 26.38 -16.33 1.50
CA ILE A 590 25.03 -16.86 1.26
C ILE A 590 25.11 -18.32 0.80
N GLY A 591 25.97 -18.62 -0.18
CA GLY A 591 26.24 -19.98 -0.64
C GLY A 591 26.61 -20.95 0.48
N ARG A 592 27.53 -20.55 1.38
CA ARG A 592 27.93 -21.38 2.53
C ARG A 592 26.82 -21.58 3.56
N ARG A 593 26.02 -20.54 3.86
CA ARG A 593 24.87 -20.67 4.76
C ARG A 593 23.85 -21.65 4.21
N TRP A 594 23.55 -21.54 2.92
CA TRP A 594 22.64 -22.43 2.22
C TRP A 594 23.13 -23.86 2.25
N GLN A 595 24.42 -24.10 1.95
CA GLN A 595 25.06 -25.39 2.16
C GLN A 595 24.88 -25.93 3.59
N GLY A 596 24.96 -25.06 4.60
CA GLY A 596 24.67 -25.43 5.98
C GLY A 596 23.22 -25.82 6.21
N ILE A 597 22.26 -24.99 5.76
CA ILE A 597 20.82 -25.23 5.92
C ILE A 597 20.39 -26.53 5.25
N PHE A 598 20.86 -26.79 4.03
CA PHE A 598 20.55 -28.00 3.27
C PHE A 598 21.42 -29.20 3.64
N GLY A 599 22.57 -28.97 4.26
CA GLY A 599 23.54 -30.00 4.64
C GLY A 599 23.44 -30.47 6.08
N TYR A 600 22.50 -29.95 6.89
CA TYR A 600 22.29 -30.42 8.26
C TYR A 600 21.67 -31.83 8.23
N ASP A 601 22.40 -32.81 8.78
CA ASP A 601 21.86 -34.13 9.14
C ASP A 601 20.85 -33.93 10.28
N TYR A 602 19.59 -33.72 9.93
CA TYR A 602 18.51 -33.87 10.88
C TYR A 602 18.36 -35.38 11.17
N GLU A 603 18.62 -35.81 12.41
CA GLU A 603 18.42 -37.21 12.89
C GLU A 603 16.94 -37.67 12.84
N ASN A 604 16.08 -36.95 12.13
CA ASN A 604 14.69 -37.28 11.95
C ASN A 604 14.53 -38.12 10.67
N GLU A 605 14.18 -39.40 10.83
CA GLU A 605 14.04 -40.40 9.76
C GLU A 605 13.06 -39.96 8.62
N ALA A 606 12.16 -39.01 8.92
CA ALA A 606 11.27 -38.38 7.94
C ALA A 606 11.97 -37.32 7.05
N LEU A 607 13.00 -36.64 7.56
CA LEU A 607 13.82 -35.66 6.83
C LEU A 607 14.99 -36.33 6.09
N GLU A 608 15.48 -37.48 6.56
CA GLU A 608 16.48 -38.27 5.82
C GLU A 608 16.00 -38.70 4.42
N LYS A 609 14.68 -38.83 4.20
CA LYS A 609 14.10 -39.12 2.89
C LYS A 609 13.97 -37.88 1.99
N ALA A 610 14.04 -36.68 2.56
CA ALA A 610 14.03 -35.40 1.87
C ALA A 610 15.44 -34.79 1.74
N ARG A 611 16.47 -35.62 1.52
CA ARG A 611 17.85 -35.14 1.33
C ARG A 611 17.93 -34.25 0.08
N PHE A 612 18.16 -32.96 0.30
CA PHE A 612 18.41 -31.98 -0.75
C PHE A 612 19.80 -32.22 -1.35
N LYS A 613 19.85 -32.76 -2.57
CA LYS A 613 21.09 -32.82 -3.37
C LYS A 613 21.23 -31.58 -4.24
N GLY A 614 21.26 -30.41 -3.60
CA GLY A 614 21.52 -29.16 -4.29
C GLY A 614 23.00 -29.03 -4.63
N SER A 615 23.31 -28.57 -5.84
CA SER A 615 24.64 -28.03 -6.16
C SER A 615 24.52 -26.52 -6.35
N PHE A 616 25.57 -25.79 -6.01
CA PHE A 616 25.65 -24.37 -6.34
C PHE A 616 26.92 -24.03 -7.09
N GLU A 617 26.83 -23.01 -7.92
CA GLU A 617 27.95 -22.44 -8.64
C GLU A 617 27.94 -20.92 -8.43
N ILE A 618 29.10 -20.33 -8.13
CA ILE A 618 29.29 -18.87 -8.17
C ILE A 618 30.11 -18.56 -9.40
N LYS A 619 29.52 -17.82 -10.35
CA LYS A 619 30.16 -17.42 -11.59
C LYS A 619 29.73 -16.01 -11.97
N ASP A 620 30.69 -15.16 -12.31
CA ASP A 620 30.48 -13.81 -12.82
C ASP A 620 29.53 -12.94 -11.94
N GLY A 621 29.68 -13.01 -10.61
CA GLY A 621 28.83 -12.26 -9.67
C GLY A 621 27.42 -12.82 -9.48
N VAL A 622 27.20 -14.09 -9.86
CA VAL A 622 25.92 -14.78 -9.70
C VAL A 622 26.11 -16.11 -8.99
N LEU A 623 25.36 -16.30 -7.91
CA LEU A 623 25.20 -17.58 -7.22
C LEU A 623 23.97 -18.30 -7.79
N THR A 624 24.19 -19.45 -8.41
CA THR A 624 23.13 -20.29 -9.01
C THR A 624 22.93 -21.52 -8.14
N PHE A 625 21.69 -21.77 -7.72
CA PHE A 625 21.28 -23.02 -7.09
C PHE A 625 20.45 -23.87 -8.04
N VAL A 626 20.74 -25.17 -8.10
CA VAL A 626 19.99 -26.16 -8.87
C VAL A 626 19.53 -27.28 -7.92
N GLU A 627 18.23 -27.52 -7.86
CA GLU A 627 17.62 -28.57 -7.03
C GLU A 627 16.91 -29.65 -7.88
N VAL A 628 17.02 -30.94 -7.47
CA VAL A 628 16.25 -32.10 -7.96
C VAL A 628 16.05 -33.10 -6.79
N PRO A 629 14.81 -33.48 -6.39
CA PRO A 629 14.18 -34.74 -6.87
C PRO A 629 12.64 -34.78 -7.06
N ASP A 630 12.19 -35.72 -7.92
CA ASP A 630 10.83 -35.91 -8.49
C ASP A 630 9.64 -36.17 -7.53
N ASP A 631 9.88 -36.46 -6.25
CA ASP A 631 8.87 -37.06 -5.36
C ASP A 631 8.05 -36.08 -4.52
N TYR A 632 8.42 -34.79 -4.52
CA TYR A 632 7.70 -33.76 -3.77
C TYR A 632 7.12 -32.76 -4.77
N ARG A 633 5.87 -32.95 -5.24
CA ARG A 633 5.21 -32.03 -6.19
C ARG A 633 4.38 -30.92 -5.54
N ILE A 634 4.05 -31.08 -4.26
CA ILE A 634 3.19 -30.14 -3.51
C ILE A 634 4.02 -29.20 -2.63
N LEU A 635 5.15 -29.69 -2.10
CA LEU A 635 6.09 -28.88 -1.32
C LEU A 635 6.85 -27.81 -2.13
N PRO A 636 7.26 -27.98 -3.41
CA PRO A 636 8.25 -27.08 -4.00
C PRO A 636 7.75 -25.66 -4.12
N LEU A 637 6.52 -25.36 -4.54
CA LEU A 637 6.16 -23.93 -4.68
C LEU A 637 6.06 -23.23 -3.32
N GLN A 638 5.43 -23.86 -2.31
CA GLN A 638 5.38 -23.31 -0.96
C GLN A 638 6.75 -23.29 -0.31
N LEU A 639 7.55 -24.34 -0.47
CA LEU A 639 8.89 -24.49 0.07
C LEU A 639 9.93 -23.69 -0.71
N LEU A 640 9.72 -23.32 -1.98
CA LEU A 640 10.65 -22.53 -2.85
C LEU A 640 10.28 -21.06 -2.88
N VAL A 641 9.00 -20.73 -2.72
CA VAL A 641 8.66 -19.43 -2.18
C VAL A 641 9.28 -19.33 -0.77
N THR A 642 9.32 -20.43 0.02
CA THR A 642 10.08 -20.53 1.29
C THR A 642 11.60 -20.61 1.21
N LEU A 643 12.18 -21.09 0.13
CA LEU A 643 13.63 -21.12 -0.05
C LEU A 643 14.08 -19.82 -0.69
N GLY A 644 13.27 -19.22 -1.58
CA GLY A 644 13.28 -17.79 -1.83
C GLY A 644 13.12 -16.97 -0.53
N TYR A 645 12.34 -17.43 0.46
CA TYR A 645 12.25 -16.83 1.80
C TYR A 645 13.55 -16.99 2.63
N PHE A 646 14.35 -18.05 2.39
CA PHE A 646 15.68 -18.22 3.00
C PHE A 646 16.80 -17.47 2.26
N VAL A 647 16.54 -16.88 1.09
CA VAL A 647 17.57 -16.13 0.34
C VAL A 647 17.98 -14.86 1.08
N ALA A 648 17.09 -14.37 1.93
CA ALA A 648 17.23 -13.15 2.70
C ALA A 648 17.61 -13.37 4.18
N ILE A 649 17.99 -14.60 4.57
CA ILE A 649 18.57 -14.95 5.88
C ILE A 649 19.97 -15.54 5.62
#